data_AF-A0A1T5B8G6-F1
#
_entry.id   AF-A0A1T5B8G6-F1
#
_cell.length_a   1.000
_cell.length_b   1.000
_cell.length_c   1.000
_cell.angle_alpha   90.00
_cell.angle_beta   90.00
_cell.angle_gamma   90.00
#
_symmetry.space_group_name_H-M   'P 1'
#
loop_
_entity.id
_entity.type
_entity.pdbx_description
1 polymer ?
#
loop_
_entity_poly.entity_id
_entity_poly.type
_entity_poly.pdbx_seq_one_letter_code
_entity_poly.pdbx_strand_id
1 'polypeptide(L)'
;MTGPQEWTRIRFPSVGDTHRPSFASASVHHVLTVSLRGHTDLARWVRYLLDADLAVSAAWPSETAVRVPYRYRKQARRMRKLRSSVTMMEQAAESNSWSGAFAFARRHPRFGIPYLRGKWLSTKAAPRVEDFAETKSFTSLVRLFFFHPFVTVRRVLPRLRFTRGNDERDEVERPKDALDSGGSMPEPEMEVDQDDVDTLEMLAEAEKGYLDRQIVSAAIRQSDANLFGGPDRDGDGFVRLMLRESYHDFVLPGSEERHHVVFEPRLLLHESGVAQLDLALSVETSLEVRQVLAMMWGPEPMFVRSEMSAPLIQGTSWESLADFSEGTLDAGQPLGVIEHSEPVSMQDLLHMHFLAVLRIIKRSYTYWTSYPVAIVGSSHCCGPEEWQRTHQEDLIRLTIRSSHDGEVAEHILPPKDLSLSRNHSLFAQLGSAIYLQWKGTPPRGIDELNTVLVLEYALLAYVRLHALEEDVSRMVAGERRLRARYRTAVRLFSELRQRDLRSGEARDIVRHVFDDLGVPEIRRTIETALSLSASAYSTRSAERAARRAWWITLIATLIGLVVALPPLRDLLASVPAVEPGEAWPLAPLRWLAEQGFWGPWLALAGLLVAVLALWVLGWCWRWRIRRLPSFRRGYKWPTEFTFTDDRFSPAAGGPQRTEIEAEL
;
A
#
# COMPACT_ATOMS: atom_id res chain seq x y z
N MET A 1 1.93 28.25 -27.10
CA MET A 1 1.44 27.64 -28.36
C MET A 1 2.65 27.30 -29.21
N THR A 2 3.20 26.13 -28.99
CA THR A 2 4.28 25.50 -29.77
C THR A 2 3.74 24.12 -30.08
N GLY A 3 3.57 23.80 -31.36
CA GLY A 3 2.91 22.56 -31.81
C GLY A 3 3.66 21.30 -31.37
N PRO A 4 3.01 20.13 -31.46
CA PRO A 4 3.64 18.86 -31.14
C PRO A 4 4.80 18.61 -32.11
N GLN A 5 6.00 18.35 -31.57
CA GLN A 5 7.11 17.84 -32.36
C GLN A 5 6.72 16.45 -32.87
N GLU A 6 6.53 16.34 -34.18
CA GLU A 6 6.44 15.09 -34.92
C GLU A 6 7.72 14.29 -34.64
N TRP A 7 7.61 13.23 -33.85
CA TRP A 7 8.68 12.24 -33.70
C TRP A 7 8.87 11.57 -35.05
N THR A 8 9.93 11.98 -35.73
CA THR A 8 10.31 11.43 -37.03
C THR A 8 10.59 9.95 -36.83
N ARG A 9 9.85 9.05 -37.50
CA ARG A 9 10.20 7.62 -37.59
C ARG A 9 11.58 7.49 -38.22
N ILE A 10 12.62 7.42 -37.39
CA ILE A 10 13.98 7.14 -37.84
C ILE A 10 14.02 5.69 -38.30
N ARG A 11 14.23 5.47 -39.60
CA ARG A 11 14.57 4.16 -40.15
C ARG A 11 16.02 3.84 -39.78
N PHE A 12 16.21 2.75 -39.04
CA PHE A 12 17.52 2.26 -38.67
C PHE A 12 18.21 1.61 -39.88
N PRO A 13 19.51 1.87 -40.11
CA PRO A 13 20.28 1.15 -41.11
C PRO A 13 20.44 -0.32 -40.69
N SER A 14 20.12 -1.24 -41.59
CA SER A 14 20.44 -2.66 -41.47
C SER A 14 21.96 -2.85 -41.59
N VAL A 15 22.67 -2.75 -40.47
CA VAL A 15 24.07 -3.17 -40.37
C VAL A 15 24.07 -4.68 -40.07
N GLY A 16 24.84 -5.43 -40.87
CA GLY A 16 24.71 -6.89 -41.06
C GLY A 16 24.90 -7.75 -39.81
N ASP A 17 24.45 -9.02 -39.96
CA ASP A 17 24.55 -10.21 -39.09
C ASP A 17 25.40 -10.07 -37.81
N THR A 18 24.98 -9.16 -36.94
CA THR A 18 25.51 -8.98 -35.60
C THR A 18 24.52 -9.67 -34.68
N HIS A 19 25.00 -10.70 -34.01
CA HIS A 19 24.32 -11.44 -32.98
C HIS A 19 23.56 -10.49 -32.04
N ARG A 20 22.21 -10.49 -32.10
CA ARG A 20 21.36 -9.61 -31.30
C ARG A 20 20.93 -10.32 -30.02
N PRO A 21 21.16 -9.75 -28.84
CA PRO A 21 20.66 -10.32 -27.60
C PRO A 21 19.13 -10.29 -27.59
N SER A 22 18.55 -11.45 -27.32
CA SER A 22 17.11 -11.59 -27.10
C SER A 22 16.83 -12.33 -25.79
N PHE A 23 15.61 -12.20 -25.29
CA PHE A 23 15.08 -12.92 -24.14
C PHE A 23 13.87 -13.74 -24.57
N ALA A 24 13.67 -14.92 -23.97
CA ALA A 24 12.55 -15.79 -24.33
C ALA A 24 11.20 -15.29 -23.79
N SER A 25 11.24 -14.53 -22.68
CA SER A 25 10.08 -13.92 -22.04
C SER A 25 10.56 -12.85 -21.07
N ALA A 26 9.70 -11.90 -20.71
CA ALA A 26 9.96 -10.91 -19.67
C ALA A 26 8.74 -10.67 -18.79
N SER A 27 8.96 -10.46 -17.50
CA SER A 27 8.00 -9.96 -16.52
C SER A 27 8.62 -8.76 -15.81
N VAL A 28 8.02 -7.59 -15.93
CA VAL A 28 8.56 -6.33 -15.36
C VAL A 28 7.61 -5.83 -14.28
N HIS A 29 8.06 -5.90 -13.03
CA HIS A 29 7.36 -5.34 -11.88
C HIS A 29 7.74 -3.88 -11.68
N HIS A 30 6.76 -2.98 -11.63
CA HIS A 30 6.97 -1.57 -11.32
C HIS A 30 6.58 -1.30 -9.87
N VAL A 31 7.59 -1.20 -8.99
CA VAL A 31 7.38 -0.92 -7.57
C VAL A 31 7.39 0.58 -7.32
N LEU A 32 6.21 1.20 -7.31
CA LEU A 32 6.01 2.60 -6.95
C LEU A 32 5.96 2.76 -5.43
N THR A 33 6.98 3.37 -4.83
CA THR A 33 7.05 3.65 -3.39
C THR A 33 6.85 5.14 -3.11
N VAL A 34 5.96 5.46 -2.16
CA VAL A 34 5.51 6.84 -1.91
C VAL A 34 5.44 7.16 -0.42
N SER A 35 5.92 8.34 -0.03
CA SER A 35 5.76 8.90 1.31
C SER A 35 4.49 9.77 1.41
N LEU A 36 3.55 9.34 2.25
CA LEU A 36 2.26 9.99 2.51
C LEU A 36 2.36 11.07 3.59
N ARG A 37 1.54 12.13 3.47
CA ARG A 37 1.42 13.19 4.48
C ARG A 37 0.43 12.85 5.59
N GLY A 38 0.81 13.11 6.84
CA GLY A 38 -0.08 13.13 8.00
C GLY A 38 -0.14 11.81 8.79
N HIS A 39 -1.03 11.75 9.79
CA HIS A 39 -1.16 10.58 10.65
C HIS A 39 -1.74 9.38 9.88
N THR A 40 -1.09 8.24 10.06
CA THR A 40 -1.46 6.94 9.53
C THR A 40 -2.47 6.24 10.44
N ASP A 41 -3.57 5.78 9.85
CA ASP A 41 -4.53 4.90 10.52
C ASP A 41 -4.86 3.79 9.54
N LEU A 42 -4.04 2.73 9.58
CA LEU A 42 -4.11 1.63 8.62
C LEU A 42 -5.50 0.98 8.62
N ALA A 43 -6.07 0.75 9.81
CA ALA A 43 -7.38 0.12 9.94
C ALA A 43 -8.49 0.95 9.28
N ARG A 44 -8.44 2.27 9.45
CA ARG A 44 -9.39 3.20 8.80
C ARG A 44 -9.19 3.26 7.30
N TRP A 45 -7.94 3.35 6.82
CA TRP A 45 -7.64 3.39 5.39
C TRP A 45 -8.07 2.11 4.68
N VAL A 46 -7.77 0.95 5.25
CA VAL A 46 -8.23 -0.33 4.69
C VAL A 46 -9.74 -0.40 4.65
N ARG A 47 -10.44 0.05 5.69
CA ARG A 47 -11.91 0.08 5.67
C ARG A 47 -12.42 0.95 4.51
N TYR A 48 -11.86 2.13 4.30
CA TYR A 48 -12.25 2.99 3.18
C TYR A 48 -11.99 2.36 1.82
N LEU A 49 -10.83 1.70 1.64
CA LEU A 49 -10.50 1.03 0.38
C LEU A 49 -11.40 -0.18 0.10
N LEU A 50 -11.74 -0.96 1.12
CA LEU A 50 -12.67 -2.09 1.01
C LEU A 50 -14.12 -1.63 0.81
N ASP A 51 -14.56 -0.57 1.48
CA ASP A 51 -15.93 -0.04 1.37
C ASP A 51 -16.16 0.67 0.02
N ALA A 52 -15.11 1.22 -0.58
CA ALA A 52 -15.12 1.80 -1.92
C ALA A 52 -15.02 0.74 -3.05
N ASP A 53 -14.96 -0.55 -2.69
CA ASP A 53 -14.72 -1.67 -3.62
C ASP A 53 -13.45 -1.52 -4.50
N LEU A 54 -12.49 -0.67 -4.10
CA LEU A 54 -11.19 -0.55 -4.78
C LEU A 54 -10.23 -1.67 -4.35
N ALA A 55 -10.19 -1.96 -3.04
CA ALA A 55 -9.47 -3.12 -2.52
C ALA A 55 -10.41 -4.30 -2.42
N VAL A 56 -9.94 -5.48 -2.84
CA VAL A 56 -10.72 -6.71 -2.83
C VAL A 56 -10.35 -7.62 -1.67
N SER A 57 -9.12 -7.50 -1.19
CA SER A 57 -8.68 -8.15 0.03
C SER A 57 -7.69 -7.29 0.80
N ALA A 58 -7.58 -7.54 2.10
CA ALA A 58 -6.55 -6.97 2.94
C ALA A 58 -6.06 -8.00 3.96
N ALA A 59 -4.75 -8.12 4.11
CA ALA A 59 -4.10 -9.10 4.96
C ALA A 59 -3.06 -8.41 5.86
N TRP A 60 -3.23 -8.60 7.16
CA TRP A 60 -2.22 -8.23 8.15
C TRP A 60 -1.28 -9.41 8.40
N PRO A 61 -0.01 -9.15 8.73
CA PRO A 61 0.93 -10.20 9.12
C PRO A 61 0.45 -11.03 10.32
N SER A 62 -0.19 -10.41 11.31
CA SER A 62 -0.64 -11.09 12.55
C SER A 62 -1.98 -11.85 12.39
N GLU A 63 -2.88 -11.40 11.52
CA GLU A 63 -4.24 -11.94 11.44
C GLU A 63 -4.26 -13.22 10.61
N THR A 64 -4.78 -14.35 11.10
CA THR A 64 -4.87 -15.58 10.28
C THR A 64 -5.88 -15.47 9.13
N ALA A 65 -6.85 -14.56 9.23
CA ALA A 65 -7.93 -14.39 8.25
C ALA A 65 -7.72 -13.15 7.37
N VAL A 66 -8.01 -13.29 6.08
CA VAL A 66 -8.03 -12.18 5.13
C VAL A 66 -9.31 -11.37 5.30
N ARG A 67 -9.18 -10.05 5.42
CA ARG A 67 -10.32 -9.13 5.39
C ARG A 67 -10.75 -8.90 3.94
N VAL A 68 -12.05 -8.81 3.73
CA VAL A 68 -12.66 -8.63 2.41
C VAL A 68 -13.81 -7.63 2.51
N PRO A 69 -14.25 -7.02 1.40
CA PRO A 69 -15.38 -6.11 1.38
C PRO A 69 -16.63 -6.72 1.99
N TYR A 70 -17.46 -5.85 2.59
CA TYR A 70 -18.69 -6.28 3.26
C TYR A 70 -19.64 -7.04 2.33
N ARG A 71 -19.69 -6.69 1.04
CA ARG A 71 -20.51 -7.33 0.02
C ARG A 71 -20.16 -8.82 -0.14
N TYR A 72 -18.87 -9.16 -0.32
CA TYR A 72 -18.42 -10.54 -0.39
C TYR A 72 -18.70 -11.32 0.90
N ARG A 73 -18.55 -10.70 2.07
CA ARG A 73 -18.92 -11.35 3.34
C ARG A 73 -20.42 -11.68 3.39
N LYS A 74 -21.27 -10.78 2.89
CA LYS A 74 -22.72 -10.99 2.81
C LYS A 74 -23.07 -12.10 1.81
N GLN A 75 -22.43 -12.14 0.65
CA GLN A 75 -22.60 -13.19 -0.36
C GLN A 75 -22.12 -14.55 0.16
N ALA A 76 -20.91 -14.64 0.72
CA ALA A 76 -20.40 -15.87 1.34
C ALA A 76 -21.30 -16.39 2.46
N ARG A 77 -21.89 -15.50 3.27
CA ARG A 77 -22.91 -15.89 4.28
C ARG A 77 -24.19 -16.42 3.66
N ARG A 78 -24.63 -15.87 2.51
CA ARG A 78 -25.79 -16.39 1.75
C ARG A 78 -25.48 -17.76 1.16
N MET A 79 -24.30 -17.93 0.56
CA MET A 79 -23.87 -19.21 -0.02
C MET A 79 -23.72 -20.31 1.02
N ARG A 80 -23.12 -20.02 2.18
CA ARG A 80 -23.08 -20.99 3.29
C ARG A 80 -24.48 -21.41 3.75
N LYS A 81 -25.43 -20.46 3.79
CA LYS A 81 -26.84 -20.78 4.10
C LYS A 81 -27.47 -21.64 3.02
N LEU A 82 -27.25 -21.34 1.73
CA LEU A 82 -27.76 -22.11 0.60
C LEU A 82 -27.17 -23.54 0.57
N ARG A 83 -25.85 -23.70 0.69
CA ARG A 83 -25.20 -25.01 0.82
C ARG A 83 -25.72 -25.80 2.01
N SER A 84 -25.89 -25.14 3.17
CA SER A 84 -26.48 -25.81 4.33
C SER A 84 -27.93 -26.25 4.08
N SER A 85 -28.72 -25.50 3.30
CA SER A 85 -30.06 -25.94 2.92
C SER A 85 -30.04 -27.08 1.89
N VAL A 86 -29.16 -27.04 0.89
CA VAL A 86 -29.05 -28.09 -0.14
C VAL A 86 -28.60 -29.40 0.50
N THR A 87 -27.53 -29.38 1.28
CA THR A 87 -27.04 -30.57 2.02
C THR A 87 -28.10 -31.14 2.97
N MET A 88 -28.87 -30.30 3.67
CA MET A 88 -30.00 -30.76 4.48
C MET A 88 -31.15 -31.32 3.65
N MET A 89 -31.42 -30.78 2.47
CA MET A 89 -32.43 -31.28 1.55
C MET A 89 -32.03 -32.66 0.99
N GLU A 90 -30.77 -32.81 0.58
CA GLU A 90 -30.19 -34.08 0.12
C GLU A 90 -30.26 -35.14 1.22
N GLN A 91 -29.83 -34.82 2.44
CA GLN A 91 -29.97 -35.72 3.60
C GLN A 91 -31.44 -36.09 3.89
N ALA A 92 -32.37 -35.15 3.72
CA ALA A 92 -33.80 -35.40 3.90
C ALA A 92 -34.40 -36.28 2.76
N ALA A 93 -33.83 -36.18 1.56
CA ALA A 93 -34.18 -37.00 0.40
C ALA A 93 -33.62 -38.42 0.54
N GLU A 94 -32.32 -38.55 0.83
CA GLU A 94 -31.62 -39.82 1.03
C GLU A 94 -32.19 -40.63 2.19
N SER A 95 -32.45 -39.99 3.34
CA SER A 95 -33.02 -40.69 4.50
C SER A 95 -34.46 -41.17 4.27
N ASN A 96 -35.13 -40.65 3.23
CA ASN A 96 -36.55 -40.80 2.93
C ASN A 96 -37.50 -40.64 4.15
N SER A 97 -37.02 -39.98 5.21
CA SER A 97 -37.73 -39.88 6.49
C SER A 97 -38.61 -38.63 6.54
N TRP A 98 -39.78 -38.73 7.17
CA TRP A 98 -40.64 -37.57 7.41
C TRP A 98 -40.03 -36.63 8.47
N SER A 99 -39.35 -37.18 9.46
CA SER A 99 -38.62 -36.41 10.48
C SER A 99 -37.54 -35.53 9.86
N GLY A 100 -36.74 -36.05 8.91
CA GLY A 100 -35.75 -35.28 8.17
C GLY A 100 -36.37 -34.15 7.33
N ALA A 101 -37.49 -34.43 6.66
CA ALA A 101 -38.22 -33.43 5.88
C ALA A 101 -38.81 -32.31 6.74
N PHE A 102 -39.38 -32.63 7.91
CA PHE A 102 -39.88 -31.63 8.86
C PHE A 102 -38.74 -30.83 9.50
N ALA A 103 -37.62 -31.47 9.82
CA ALA A 103 -36.44 -30.79 10.33
C ALA A 103 -35.89 -29.78 9.32
N PHE A 104 -35.82 -30.16 8.04
CA PHE A 104 -35.45 -29.26 6.94
C PHE A 104 -36.42 -28.08 6.82
N ALA A 105 -37.73 -28.33 6.80
CA ALA A 105 -38.75 -27.27 6.70
C ALA A 105 -38.78 -26.32 7.89
N ARG A 106 -38.54 -26.82 9.11
CA ARG A 106 -38.43 -25.96 10.29
C ARG A 106 -37.23 -25.01 10.20
N ARG A 107 -36.11 -25.47 9.63
CA ARG A 107 -34.85 -24.70 9.56
C ARG A 107 -34.78 -23.79 8.34
N HIS A 108 -35.40 -24.19 7.23
CA HIS A 108 -35.44 -23.47 5.96
C HIS A 108 -36.87 -23.40 5.42
N PRO A 109 -37.79 -22.62 6.04
CA PRO A 109 -39.21 -22.66 5.71
C PRO A 109 -39.52 -22.32 4.24
N ARG A 110 -38.75 -21.40 3.63
CA ARG A 110 -38.92 -21.04 2.21
C ARG A 110 -38.75 -22.22 1.25
N PHE A 111 -37.77 -23.08 1.50
CA PHE A 111 -37.47 -24.24 0.63
C PHE A 111 -38.12 -25.52 1.14
N GLY A 112 -38.20 -25.70 2.45
CA GLY A 112 -38.68 -26.94 3.04
C GLY A 112 -40.20 -27.08 3.06
N ILE A 113 -40.99 -26.00 3.03
CA ILE A 113 -42.45 -26.11 2.87
C ILE A 113 -42.82 -26.63 1.47
N PRO A 114 -42.28 -26.08 0.36
CA PRO A 114 -42.43 -26.68 -0.97
C PRO A 114 -41.95 -28.14 -1.04
N TYR A 115 -40.77 -28.43 -0.47
CA TYR A 115 -40.24 -29.79 -0.41
C TYR A 115 -41.16 -30.76 0.35
N LEU A 116 -41.68 -30.38 1.53
CA LEU A 116 -42.66 -31.16 2.28
C LEU A 116 -43.93 -31.41 1.46
N ARG A 117 -44.40 -30.40 0.73
CA ARG A 117 -45.57 -30.52 -0.14
C ARG A 117 -45.31 -31.51 -1.29
N GLY A 118 -44.15 -31.42 -1.94
CA GLY A 118 -43.74 -32.36 -2.98
C GLY A 118 -43.58 -33.80 -2.47
N LYS A 119 -42.93 -33.97 -1.30
CA LYS A 119 -42.79 -35.27 -0.63
C LYS A 119 -44.15 -35.84 -0.21
N TRP A 120 -45.06 -35.00 0.28
CA TRP A 120 -46.43 -35.41 0.58
C TRP A 120 -47.18 -35.86 -0.66
N LEU A 121 -47.09 -35.10 -1.75
CA LEU A 121 -47.74 -35.44 -3.01
C LEU A 121 -47.22 -36.76 -3.58
N SER A 122 -45.91 -36.99 -3.58
CA SER A 122 -45.30 -38.23 -4.09
C SER A 122 -45.54 -39.44 -3.19
N THR A 123 -45.39 -39.31 -1.87
CA THR A 123 -45.46 -40.48 -0.96
C THR A 123 -46.86 -40.79 -0.44
N LYS A 124 -47.78 -39.83 -0.37
CA LYS A 124 -49.13 -40.03 0.19
C LYS A 124 -50.25 -39.85 -0.84
N ALA A 125 -50.13 -38.89 -1.76
CA ALA A 125 -51.21 -38.59 -2.70
C ALA A 125 -51.11 -39.42 -4.00
N ALA A 126 -49.94 -39.52 -4.63
CA ALA A 126 -49.74 -40.22 -5.90
C ALA A 126 -50.20 -41.70 -5.90
N PRO A 127 -49.79 -42.56 -4.95
CA PRO A 127 -50.25 -43.95 -4.94
C PRO A 127 -51.78 -44.08 -4.79
N ARG A 128 -52.42 -43.15 -4.06
CA ARG A 128 -53.88 -43.14 -3.91
C ARG A 128 -54.61 -42.65 -5.16
N VAL A 129 -53.95 -41.81 -5.96
CA VAL A 129 -54.47 -41.35 -7.26
C VAL A 129 -54.31 -42.46 -8.31
N GLU A 130 -53.25 -43.25 -8.27
CA GLU A 130 -53.06 -44.45 -9.10
C GLU A 130 -54.10 -45.53 -8.75
N ASP A 131 -54.32 -45.83 -7.46
CA ASP A 131 -55.40 -46.72 -7.00
C ASP A 131 -56.78 -46.26 -7.51
N PHE A 132 -57.01 -44.95 -7.56
CA PHE A 132 -58.22 -44.36 -8.13
C PHE A 132 -58.30 -44.54 -9.65
N ALA A 133 -57.19 -44.33 -10.37
CA ALA A 133 -57.13 -44.46 -11.82
C ALA A 133 -57.38 -45.90 -12.30
N GLU A 134 -56.95 -46.89 -11.52
CA GLU A 134 -57.19 -48.31 -11.80
C GLU A 134 -58.64 -48.72 -11.50
N THR A 135 -59.20 -48.28 -10.37
CA THR A 135 -60.54 -48.71 -9.94
C THR A 135 -61.69 -47.93 -10.59
N LYS A 136 -61.46 -46.67 -10.97
CA LYS A 136 -62.45 -45.71 -11.54
C LYS A 136 -63.82 -45.70 -10.86
N SER A 137 -63.89 -46.10 -9.58
CA SER A 137 -65.15 -46.23 -8.88
C SER A 137 -65.51 -44.93 -8.17
N PHE A 138 -66.81 -44.62 -8.07
CA PHE A 138 -67.27 -43.44 -7.34
C PHE A 138 -66.85 -43.47 -5.86
N THR A 139 -66.76 -44.67 -5.28
CA THR A 139 -66.29 -44.87 -3.90
C THR A 139 -64.81 -44.56 -3.73
N SER A 140 -63.95 -44.83 -4.71
CA SER A 140 -62.54 -44.40 -4.66
C SER A 140 -62.39 -42.89 -4.89
N LEU A 141 -63.24 -42.26 -5.70
CA LEU A 141 -63.28 -40.80 -5.85
C LEU A 141 -63.65 -40.09 -4.53
N VAL A 142 -64.68 -40.58 -3.84
CA VAL A 142 -65.11 -40.04 -2.54
C VAL A 142 -64.01 -40.22 -1.49
N ARG A 143 -63.34 -41.38 -1.44
CA ARG A 143 -62.19 -41.59 -0.54
C ARG A 143 -61.04 -40.64 -0.87
N LEU A 144 -60.71 -40.45 -2.16
CA LEU A 144 -59.68 -39.50 -2.58
C LEU A 144 -60.05 -38.06 -2.19
N PHE A 145 -61.31 -37.66 -2.35
CA PHE A 145 -61.82 -36.35 -1.95
C PHE A 145 -61.74 -36.14 -0.43
N PHE A 146 -62.11 -37.14 0.37
CA PHE A 146 -62.06 -37.02 1.84
C PHE A 146 -60.63 -36.91 2.38
N PHE A 147 -59.68 -37.67 1.82
CA PHE A 147 -58.30 -37.66 2.31
C PHE A 147 -57.43 -36.57 1.67
N HIS A 148 -57.77 -36.11 0.45
CA HIS A 148 -56.97 -35.16 -0.33
C HIS A 148 -57.84 -34.16 -1.12
N PRO A 149 -58.73 -33.39 -0.46
CA PRO A 149 -59.77 -32.59 -1.12
C PRO A 149 -59.21 -31.61 -2.16
N PHE A 150 -58.08 -30.95 -1.86
CA PHE A 150 -57.45 -30.01 -2.77
C PHE A 150 -56.83 -30.65 -4.03
N VAL A 151 -56.31 -31.88 -3.93
CA VAL A 151 -55.76 -32.60 -5.10
C VAL A 151 -56.90 -33.05 -5.99
N THR A 152 -57.97 -33.58 -5.37
CA THR A 152 -59.16 -34.06 -6.07
C THR A 152 -59.87 -32.93 -6.82
N VAL A 153 -60.03 -31.77 -6.18
CA VAL A 153 -60.64 -30.57 -6.81
C VAL A 153 -59.78 -30.00 -7.94
N ARG A 154 -58.46 -29.92 -7.74
CA ARG A 154 -57.61 -29.16 -8.66
C ARG A 154 -57.01 -29.99 -9.80
N ARG A 155 -56.84 -31.30 -9.64
CA ARG A 155 -56.23 -32.19 -10.65
C ARG A 155 -57.15 -33.28 -11.20
N VAL A 156 -58.09 -33.79 -10.41
CA VAL A 156 -58.92 -34.94 -10.80
C VAL A 156 -60.25 -34.50 -11.40
N LEU A 157 -60.95 -33.57 -10.74
CA LEU A 157 -62.25 -33.02 -11.19
C LEU A 157 -62.22 -32.39 -12.59
N PRO A 158 -61.19 -31.63 -13.01
CA PRO A 158 -61.13 -31.05 -14.36
C PRO A 158 -60.96 -32.11 -15.48
N ARG A 159 -60.39 -33.28 -15.16
CA ARG A 159 -60.16 -34.37 -16.12
C ARG A 159 -61.35 -35.33 -16.24
N LEU A 160 -62.29 -35.27 -15.30
CA LEU A 160 -63.55 -35.99 -15.36
C LEU A 160 -64.54 -35.20 -16.24
N ARG A 161 -64.33 -35.21 -17.56
CA ARG A 161 -65.43 -34.90 -18.49
C ARG A 161 -66.48 -35.99 -18.33
N PHE A 162 -67.62 -35.64 -17.74
CA PHE A 162 -68.80 -36.50 -17.69
C PHE A 162 -69.26 -36.82 -19.12
N THR A 163 -68.91 -37.99 -19.63
CA THR A 163 -69.57 -38.57 -20.81
C THR A 163 -70.94 -39.06 -20.37
N ARG A 164 -71.91 -38.14 -20.32
CA ARG A 164 -73.32 -38.46 -20.19
C ARG A 164 -73.81 -38.81 -21.58
N GLY A 165 -74.00 -40.11 -21.84
CA GLY A 165 -74.52 -40.61 -23.10
C GLY A 165 -75.86 -39.98 -23.44
N ASN A 166 -75.97 -39.48 -24.67
CA ASN A 166 -77.21 -39.40 -25.39
C ASN A 166 -76.90 -39.60 -26.88
N ASP A 167 -77.65 -40.52 -27.46
CA ASP A 167 -77.67 -40.92 -28.86
C ASP A 167 -78.22 -39.83 -29.79
N GLU A 168 -77.81 -39.96 -31.05
CA GLU A 168 -78.47 -39.60 -32.32
C GLU A 168 -78.60 -38.13 -32.81
N ARG A 169 -78.20 -37.97 -34.10
CA ARG A 169 -78.54 -36.96 -35.14
C ARG A 169 -77.85 -35.59 -35.04
N ASP A 170 -77.34 -34.93 -36.10
CA ASP A 170 -77.51 -35.04 -37.56
C ASP A 170 -76.22 -34.61 -38.29
N GLU A 171 -76.14 -35.00 -39.57
CA GLU A 171 -75.17 -34.61 -40.60
C GLU A 171 -75.06 -33.07 -40.76
N VAL A 172 -73.88 -32.49 -41.03
CA VAL A 172 -73.38 -31.93 -42.32
C VAL A 172 -72.33 -30.88 -41.84
N GLU A 173 -71.05 -30.85 -42.22
CA GLU A 173 -70.47 -30.47 -43.51
C GLU A 173 -68.92 -30.66 -43.44
N ARG A 174 -68.32 -31.05 -44.57
CA ARG A 174 -66.86 -31.23 -44.81
C ARG A 174 -66.17 -29.85 -45.05
N PRO A 175 -64.84 -29.66 -44.87
CA PRO A 175 -63.83 -30.44 -45.60
C PRO A 175 -62.48 -30.75 -44.92
N LYS A 176 -61.88 -31.79 -45.52
CA LYS A 176 -60.48 -32.20 -45.51
C LYS A 176 -59.50 -31.02 -45.55
N ASP A 177 -58.52 -31.02 -44.64
CA ASP A 177 -57.12 -31.33 -44.95
C ASP A 177 -56.30 -31.28 -43.65
N ALA A 178 -55.82 -32.44 -43.19
CA ALA A 178 -54.88 -32.56 -42.09
C ALA A 178 -53.66 -33.32 -42.61
N LEU A 179 -52.61 -32.57 -42.89
CA LEU A 179 -51.23 -33.04 -42.89
C LEU A 179 -50.66 -32.79 -41.49
N ASP A 180 -50.07 -33.85 -40.94
CA ASP A 180 -49.11 -33.92 -39.84
C ASP A 180 -48.98 -32.72 -38.88
N SER A 181 -49.38 -32.95 -37.63
CA SER A 181 -48.56 -32.52 -36.49
C SER A 181 -48.84 -33.38 -35.27
N GLY A 182 -47.87 -34.24 -34.95
CA GLY A 182 -47.81 -34.95 -33.68
C GLY A 182 -47.62 -33.95 -32.55
N GLY A 183 -48.74 -33.56 -31.91
CA GLY A 183 -48.73 -32.80 -30.67
C GLY A 183 -48.53 -33.74 -29.48
N SER A 184 -47.27 -34.02 -29.13
CA SER A 184 -46.94 -34.42 -27.77
C SER A 184 -47.44 -33.34 -26.81
N MET A 185 -48.27 -33.73 -25.85
CA MET A 185 -48.60 -32.87 -24.70
C MET A 185 -47.29 -32.36 -24.10
N PRO A 186 -47.09 -31.05 -23.93
CA PRO A 186 -45.93 -30.58 -23.21
C PRO A 186 -46.06 -31.07 -21.78
N GLU A 187 -45.07 -31.83 -21.33
CA GLU A 187 -44.80 -31.97 -19.90
C GLU A 187 -44.75 -30.56 -19.31
N PRO A 188 -45.28 -30.32 -18.10
CA PRO A 188 -45.05 -29.07 -17.41
C PRO A 188 -43.56 -29.02 -17.09
N GLU A 189 -42.77 -28.50 -18.03
CA GLU A 189 -41.47 -27.93 -17.74
C GLU A 189 -41.73 -26.94 -16.60
N MET A 190 -41.24 -27.28 -15.41
CA MET A 190 -41.00 -26.26 -14.40
C MET A 190 -40.05 -25.29 -15.09
N GLU A 191 -40.59 -24.15 -15.54
CA GLU A 191 -39.79 -22.95 -15.76
C GLU A 191 -39.02 -22.73 -14.47
N VAL A 192 -37.79 -23.21 -14.44
CA VAL A 192 -36.80 -22.77 -13.48
C VAL A 192 -36.57 -21.33 -13.89
N ASP A 193 -37.03 -20.39 -13.06
CA ASP A 193 -36.82 -18.95 -13.24
C ASP A 193 -35.36 -18.74 -13.71
N GLN A 194 -35.15 -18.28 -14.94
CA GLN A 194 -33.81 -18.04 -15.50
C GLN A 194 -33.01 -17.08 -14.60
N ASP A 195 -33.70 -16.15 -13.94
CA ASP A 195 -33.17 -15.25 -12.92
C ASP A 195 -32.53 -16.00 -11.71
N ASP A 196 -33.05 -17.17 -11.33
CA ASP A 196 -32.51 -17.97 -10.23
C ASP A 196 -31.25 -18.76 -10.66
N VAL A 197 -31.14 -19.14 -11.94
CA VAL A 197 -29.95 -19.79 -12.50
C VAL A 197 -28.80 -18.78 -12.63
N ASP A 198 -29.09 -17.60 -13.18
CA ASP A 198 -28.11 -16.50 -13.30
C ASP A 198 -27.59 -16.05 -11.93
N THR A 199 -28.46 -15.95 -10.92
CA THR A 199 -28.03 -15.57 -9.58
C THR A 199 -27.19 -16.64 -8.88
N LEU A 200 -27.40 -17.94 -9.16
CA LEU A 200 -26.56 -19.02 -8.63
C LEU A 200 -25.19 -19.05 -9.28
N GLU A 201 -25.12 -18.84 -10.60
CA GLU A 201 -23.86 -18.76 -11.35
C GLU A 201 -23.02 -17.56 -10.91
N MET A 202 -23.64 -16.37 -10.81
CA MET A 202 -22.99 -15.17 -10.26
C MET A 202 -22.47 -15.38 -8.83
N LEU A 203 -23.21 -16.10 -7.98
CA LEU A 203 -22.79 -16.38 -6.62
C LEU A 203 -21.63 -17.40 -6.56
N ALA A 204 -21.62 -18.37 -7.46
CA ALA A 204 -20.54 -19.35 -7.58
C ALA A 204 -19.25 -18.70 -8.09
N GLU A 205 -19.35 -17.83 -9.08
CA GLU A 205 -18.23 -17.04 -9.60
C GLU A 205 -17.67 -16.09 -8.53
N ALA A 206 -18.54 -15.37 -7.81
CA ALA A 206 -18.12 -14.52 -6.69
C ALA A 206 -17.43 -15.31 -5.57
N GLU A 207 -17.86 -16.55 -5.32
CA GLU A 207 -17.20 -17.42 -4.35
C GLU A 207 -15.84 -17.92 -4.84
N LYS A 208 -15.73 -18.31 -6.11
CA LYS A 208 -14.45 -18.69 -6.73
C LYS A 208 -13.46 -17.54 -6.66
N GLY A 209 -13.86 -16.34 -7.11
CA GLY A 209 -13.02 -15.15 -7.00
C GLY A 209 -12.67 -14.77 -5.56
N TYR A 210 -13.55 -15.03 -4.59
CA TYR A 210 -13.23 -14.87 -3.17
C TYR A 210 -12.15 -15.86 -2.70
N LEU A 211 -12.26 -17.13 -3.07
CA LEU A 211 -11.30 -18.17 -2.69
C LEU A 211 -9.94 -17.95 -3.34
N ASP A 212 -9.91 -17.63 -4.64
CA ASP A 212 -8.68 -17.38 -5.38
C ASP A 212 -7.89 -16.22 -4.74
N ARG A 213 -8.58 -15.14 -4.37
CA ARG A 213 -7.97 -13.99 -3.67
C ARG A 213 -7.46 -14.34 -2.28
N GLN A 214 -8.12 -15.28 -1.58
CA GLN A 214 -7.62 -15.79 -0.30
C GLN A 214 -6.36 -16.64 -0.49
N ILE A 215 -6.31 -17.47 -1.54
CA ILE A 215 -5.16 -18.30 -1.87
C ILE A 215 -3.96 -17.43 -2.20
N VAL A 216 -4.12 -16.43 -3.08
CA VAL A 216 -3.04 -15.49 -3.42
C VAL A 216 -2.55 -14.74 -2.18
N SER A 217 -3.47 -14.22 -1.36
CA SER A 217 -3.11 -13.53 -0.11
C SER A 217 -2.37 -14.45 0.86
N ALA A 218 -2.77 -15.72 0.97
CA ALA A 218 -2.10 -16.71 1.81
C ALA A 218 -0.71 -17.07 1.26
N ALA A 219 -0.58 -17.21 -0.05
CA ALA A 219 0.69 -17.49 -0.71
C ALA A 219 1.68 -16.33 -0.54
N ILE A 220 1.24 -15.08 -0.72
CA ILE A 220 2.06 -13.89 -0.44
C ILE A 220 2.57 -13.92 1.00
N ARG A 221 1.68 -14.22 1.96
CA ARG A 221 2.08 -14.33 3.37
C ARG A 221 3.05 -15.46 3.62
N GLN A 222 2.94 -16.56 2.90
CA GLN A 222 3.89 -17.66 2.98
C GLN A 222 5.25 -17.27 2.41
N SER A 223 5.31 -16.61 1.25
CA SER A 223 6.56 -16.07 0.70
C SER A 223 7.19 -15.05 1.66
N ASP A 224 6.38 -14.13 2.20
CA ASP A 224 6.80 -13.19 3.24
C ASP A 224 7.30 -13.97 4.48
N ALA A 225 6.59 -15.01 4.93
CA ALA A 225 6.96 -15.92 6.04
C ALA A 225 8.33 -16.58 5.85
N ASN A 226 8.67 -16.91 4.62
CA ASN A 226 9.91 -17.58 4.26
C ASN A 226 11.09 -16.60 4.20
N LEU A 227 10.88 -15.41 3.63
CA LEU A 227 11.93 -14.41 3.44
C LEU A 227 12.24 -13.63 4.72
N PHE A 228 11.20 -13.30 5.49
CA PHE A 228 11.31 -12.44 6.67
C PHE A 228 11.08 -13.22 7.97
N GLY A 229 11.56 -12.74 9.11
CA GLY A 229 11.45 -13.35 10.42
C GLY A 229 11.67 -12.32 11.53
N GLY A 230 11.77 -12.77 12.78
CA GLY A 230 12.06 -11.91 13.92
C GLY A 230 10.84 -11.53 14.77
N PRO A 231 11.09 -10.99 15.99
CA PRO A 231 10.06 -10.67 16.97
C PRO A 231 9.13 -9.50 16.55
N ASP A 232 9.55 -8.69 15.58
CA ASP A 232 8.76 -7.53 15.11
C ASP A 232 7.66 -7.91 14.08
N ARG A 233 7.60 -9.17 13.63
CA ARG A 233 6.49 -9.65 12.76
C ARG A 233 5.16 -9.84 13.49
N ASP A 234 5.19 -9.88 14.81
CA ASP A 234 3.97 -9.86 15.64
C ASP A 234 3.34 -8.45 15.67
N GLY A 235 4.05 -7.43 15.15
CA GLY A 235 3.52 -6.08 14.98
C GLY A 235 2.73 -5.92 13.68
N ASP A 236 1.51 -5.36 13.78
CA ASP A 236 0.71 -4.90 12.64
C ASP A 236 1.26 -3.59 12.02
N GLY A 237 2.57 -3.54 11.76
CA GLY A 237 3.26 -2.37 11.22
C GLY A 237 2.92 -2.06 9.76
N PHE A 238 2.37 -3.03 9.03
CA PHE A 238 1.90 -2.85 7.66
C PHE A 238 0.69 -3.75 7.34
N VAL A 239 0.04 -3.44 6.24
CA VAL A 239 -1.04 -4.24 5.66
C VAL A 239 -0.83 -4.34 4.15
N ARG A 240 -0.99 -5.55 3.60
CA ARG A 240 -1.00 -5.79 2.15
C ARG A 240 -2.44 -5.91 1.67
N LEU A 241 -2.77 -5.21 0.59
CA LEU A 241 -4.07 -5.22 -0.04
C LEU A 241 -3.92 -5.66 -1.50
N MET A 242 -4.85 -6.49 -1.96
CA MET A 242 -5.05 -6.71 -3.39
C MET A 242 -6.07 -5.69 -3.87
N LEU A 243 -5.71 -4.88 -4.85
CA LEU A 243 -6.66 -3.97 -5.49
C LEU A 243 -7.40 -4.71 -6.60
N ARG A 244 -8.43 -4.06 -7.16
CA ARG A 244 -9.12 -4.57 -8.34
C ARG A 244 -8.17 -4.70 -9.52
N GLU A 245 -8.41 -5.74 -10.30
CA GLU A 245 -7.68 -6.00 -11.53
C GLU A 245 -8.03 -4.96 -12.60
N SER A 246 -7.11 -4.77 -13.53
CA SER A 246 -7.32 -3.99 -14.74
C SER A 246 -6.69 -4.70 -15.92
N TYR A 247 -7.29 -4.56 -17.09
CA TYR A 247 -6.95 -5.33 -18.28
C TYR A 247 -6.44 -4.38 -19.34
N HIS A 248 -5.33 -4.72 -19.99
CA HIS A 248 -4.68 -3.80 -20.92
C HIS A 248 -4.19 -4.51 -22.17
N ASP A 249 -4.40 -3.85 -23.31
CA ASP A 249 -3.73 -4.24 -24.54
C ASP A 249 -2.60 -3.23 -24.82
N PHE A 250 -1.44 -3.74 -25.20
CA PHE A 250 -0.28 -2.92 -25.51
C PHE A 250 0.48 -3.47 -26.71
N VAL A 251 1.27 -2.59 -27.31
CA VAL A 251 2.12 -2.90 -28.46
C VAL A 251 3.55 -2.51 -28.11
N LEU A 252 4.48 -3.44 -28.30
CA LEU A 252 5.89 -3.20 -28.03
C LEU A 252 6.54 -2.37 -29.15
N PRO A 253 7.53 -1.52 -28.84
CA PRO A 253 8.25 -0.78 -29.86
C PRO A 253 8.86 -1.70 -30.93
N GLY A 254 8.57 -1.40 -32.20
CA GLY A 254 9.05 -2.18 -33.34
C GLY A 254 8.29 -3.49 -33.59
N SER A 255 7.25 -3.80 -32.82
CA SER A 255 6.34 -4.92 -33.06
C SER A 255 4.97 -4.42 -33.55
N GLU A 256 4.29 -5.23 -34.37
CA GLU A 256 2.87 -5.04 -34.71
C GLU A 256 1.96 -5.95 -33.87
N GLU A 257 2.55 -6.87 -33.10
CA GLU A 257 1.83 -7.80 -32.25
C GLU A 257 1.18 -7.05 -31.07
N ARG A 258 -0.11 -7.30 -30.86
CA ARG A 258 -0.85 -6.83 -29.69
C ARG A 258 -0.75 -7.87 -28.60
N HIS A 259 -0.26 -7.45 -27.44
CA HIS A 259 -0.20 -8.26 -26.25
C HIS A 259 -1.30 -7.85 -25.28
N HIS A 260 -1.91 -8.83 -24.62
CA HIS A 260 -2.88 -8.62 -23.56
C HIS A 260 -2.24 -8.93 -22.22
N VAL A 261 -2.48 -8.08 -21.22
CA VAL A 261 -1.99 -8.27 -19.85
C VAL A 261 -3.08 -7.95 -18.84
N VAL A 262 -3.14 -8.75 -17.78
CA VAL A 262 -3.95 -8.50 -16.60
C VAL A 262 -3.05 -7.96 -15.51
N PHE A 263 -3.35 -6.75 -15.02
CA PHE A 263 -2.70 -6.21 -13.84
C PHE A 263 -3.43 -6.69 -12.61
N GLU A 264 -2.68 -7.26 -11.66
CA GLU A 264 -3.12 -7.62 -10.32
C GLU A 264 -2.46 -6.69 -9.30
N PRO A 265 -2.98 -5.47 -9.08
CA PRO A 265 -2.23 -4.44 -8.37
C PRO A 265 -2.14 -4.77 -6.89
N ARG A 266 -0.92 -4.70 -6.37
CA ARG A 266 -0.62 -4.98 -4.97
C ARG A 266 -0.27 -3.70 -4.24
N LEU A 267 -1.00 -3.41 -3.17
CA LEU A 267 -0.78 -2.23 -2.35
C LEU A 267 -0.29 -2.63 -0.96
N LEU A 268 0.88 -2.17 -0.56
CA LEU A 268 1.35 -2.21 0.83
C LEU A 268 1.15 -0.83 1.46
N LEU A 269 0.49 -0.77 2.61
CA LEU A 269 0.39 0.42 3.44
C LEU A 269 1.12 0.20 4.76
N HIS A 270 2.10 1.06 5.06
CA HIS A 270 2.94 0.98 6.25
C HIS A 270 2.55 2.04 7.30
N GLU A 271 2.68 1.72 8.58
CA GLU A 271 2.33 2.59 9.71
C GLU A 271 3.15 3.89 9.74
N SER A 272 4.32 3.89 9.11
CA SER A 272 5.17 5.09 8.98
C SER A 272 4.66 6.09 7.96
N GLY A 273 3.59 5.78 7.22
CA GLY A 273 3.09 6.63 6.15
C GLY A 273 3.77 6.40 4.83
N VAL A 274 4.28 5.19 4.58
CA VAL A 274 4.75 4.80 3.25
C VAL A 274 3.73 3.87 2.60
N ALA A 275 3.47 4.08 1.32
CA ALA A 275 2.64 3.22 0.49
C ALA A 275 3.47 2.68 -0.68
N GLN A 276 3.31 1.40 -1.02
CA GLN A 276 3.94 0.79 -2.18
C GLN A 276 2.88 0.15 -3.07
N LEU A 277 2.91 0.48 -4.36
CA LEU A 277 2.07 -0.12 -5.38
C LEU A 277 2.97 -0.92 -6.33
N ASP A 278 2.68 -2.20 -6.52
CA ASP A 278 3.34 -3.07 -7.50
C ASP A 278 2.36 -3.42 -8.63
N LEU A 279 2.80 -3.20 -9.88
CA LEU A 279 2.15 -3.60 -11.12
C LEU A 279 3.12 -4.44 -11.95
N ALA A 280 2.69 -5.62 -12.40
CA ALA A 280 3.50 -6.50 -13.22
C ALA A 280 3.05 -6.46 -14.69
N LEU A 281 4.01 -6.28 -15.61
CA LEU A 281 3.82 -6.34 -17.05
C LEU A 281 4.57 -7.55 -17.61
N SER A 282 3.86 -8.56 -18.10
CA SER A 282 4.46 -9.80 -18.60
C SER A 282 4.22 -10.04 -20.08
N VAL A 283 5.23 -10.57 -20.78
CA VAL A 283 5.18 -11.00 -22.17
C VAL A 283 5.89 -12.35 -22.33
N GLU A 284 5.24 -13.29 -23.00
CA GLU A 284 5.75 -14.66 -23.22
C GLU A 284 6.37 -14.89 -24.61
N THR A 285 6.57 -13.83 -25.39
CA THR A 285 7.22 -13.89 -26.70
C THR A 285 8.71 -13.53 -26.59
N SER A 286 9.47 -13.82 -27.67
CA SER A 286 10.88 -13.45 -27.74
C SER A 286 11.01 -11.92 -27.84
N LEU A 287 11.82 -11.33 -26.96
CA LEU A 287 11.99 -9.90 -26.82
C LEU A 287 13.43 -9.47 -27.09
N GLU A 288 13.61 -8.36 -27.80
CA GLU A 288 14.91 -7.67 -27.87
C GLU A 288 15.16 -6.89 -26.57
N VAL A 289 16.44 -6.62 -26.27
CA VAL A 289 16.85 -5.79 -25.11
C VAL A 289 16.11 -4.45 -25.08
N ARG A 290 15.94 -3.80 -26.25
CA ARG A 290 15.20 -2.54 -26.37
C ARG A 290 13.74 -2.65 -25.94
N GLN A 291 13.09 -3.77 -26.22
CA GLN A 291 11.69 -3.98 -25.84
C GLN A 291 11.56 -4.18 -24.33
N VAL A 292 12.50 -4.90 -23.71
CA VAL A 292 12.56 -5.01 -22.24
C VAL A 292 12.85 -3.65 -21.60
N LEU A 293 13.77 -2.86 -22.17
CA LEU A 293 14.02 -1.49 -21.73
C LEU A 293 12.78 -0.62 -21.80
N ALA A 294 12.01 -0.69 -22.88
CA ALA A 294 10.74 0.01 -23.03
C ALA A 294 9.71 -0.43 -21.97
N MET A 295 9.62 -1.72 -21.68
CA MET A 295 8.77 -2.25 -20.59
C MET A 295 9.20 -1.74 -19.19
N MET A 296 10.50 -1.52 -18.97
CA MET A 296 11.05 -0.95 -17.73
C MET A 296 10.96 0.58 -17.68
N TRP A 297 10.92 1.23 -18.84
CA TRP A 297 10.85 2.68 -18.95
C TRP A 297 9.42 3.17 -18.78
N GLY A 298 9.05 3.51 -17.55
CA GLY A 298 7.70 3.98 -17.19
C GLY A 298 7.04 4.97 -18.16
N PRO A 299 7.75 6.00 -18.69
CA PRO A 299 7.20 6.97 -19.63
C PRO A 299 6.93 6.48 -21.06
N GLU A 300 7.39 5.29 -21.45
CA GLU A 300 7.19 4.81 -22.83
C GLU A 300 5.70 4.54 -23.09
N PRO A 301 5.08 5.17 -24.11
CA PRO A 301 3.68 4.99 -24.44
C PRO A 301 3.47 3.68 -25.22
N MET A 302 2.84 2.69 -24.59
CA MET A 302 2.66 1.35 -25.18
C MET A 302 1.21 0.85 -25.14
N PHE A 303 0.40 1.35 -24.21
CA PHE A 303 -0.94 0.82 -23.94
C PHE A 303 -1.98 1.49 -24.83
N VAL A 304 -2.66 0.69 -25.66
CA VAL A 304 -3.61 1.18 -26.67
C VAL A 304 -5.06 1.05 -26.22
N ARG A 305 -5.35 0.09 -25.34
CA ARG A 305 -6.68 -0.15 -24.79
C ARG A 305 -6.58 -0.50 -23.32
N SER A 306 -7.57 -0.09 -22.53
CA SER A 306 -7.65 -0.40 -21.11
C SER A 306 -9.09 -0.70 -20.70
N GLU A 307 -9.28 -1.72 -19.85
CA GLU A 307 -10.55 -2.03 -19.21
C GLU A 307 -10.37 -1.91 -17.70
N MET A 308 -11.13 -1.00 -17.09
CA MET A 308 -10.94 -0.63 -15.69
C MET A 308 -12.26 -0.48 -14.95
N SER A 309 -12.27 -0.86 -13.67
CA SER A 309 -13.44 -0.65 -12.81
C SER A 309 -13.69 0.84 -12.54
N ALA A 310 -14.97 1.22 -12.38
CA ALA A 310 -15.35 2.60 -12.09
C ALA A 310 -14.60 3.23 -10.88
N PRO A 311 -14.36 2.53 -9.75
CA PRO A 311 -13.61 3.10 -8.63
C PRO A 311 -12.18 3.54 -8.96
N LEU A 312 -11.54 2.89 -9.95
CA LEU A 312 -10.18 3.24 -10.39
C LEU A 312 -10.16 4.56 -11.16
N ILE A 313 -11.11 4.76 -12.08
CA ILE A 313 -11.11 5.91 -12.99
C ILE A 313 -11.94 7.10 -12.52
N GLN A 314 -12.77 6.93 -11.49
CA GLN A 314 -13.66 7.98 -11.03
C GLN A 314 -12.92 9.25 -10.60
N GLY A 315 -13.36 10.41 -11.10
CA GLY A 315 -12.75 11.72 -10.86
C GLY A 315 -11.51 12.01 -11.71
N THR A 316 -11.26 11.20 -12.74
CA THR A 316 -10.17 11.39 -13.71
C THR A 316 -10.72 11.73 -15.09
N SER A 317 -9.88 12.17 -16.02
CA SER A 317 -10.28 12.40 -17.41
C SER A 317 -10.71 11.14 -18.14
N TRP A 318 -10.34 9.96 -17.63
CA TRP A 318 -10.68 8.68 -18.26
C TRP A 318 -12.10 8.23 -17.94
N GLU A 319 -12.73 8.78 -16.90
CA GLU A 319 -14.14 8.49 -16.57
C GLU A 319 -15.08 8.89 -17.71
N SER A 320 -14.80 9.99 -18.42
CA SER A 320 -15.60 10.41 -19.57
C SER A 320 -15.30 9.63 -20.86
N LEU A 321 -14.17 8.93 -20.92
CA LEU A 321 -13.76 8.11 -22.07
C LEU A 321 -14.22 6.66 -21.95
N ALA A 322 -14.56 6.22 -20.74
CA ALA A 322 -14.91 4.84 -20.45
C ALA A 322 -16.34 4.51 -20.88
N ASP A 323 -16.48 3.49 -21.72
CA ASP A 323 -17.77 2.88 -22.03
C ASP A 323 -18.00 1.65 -21.13
N PHE A 324 -19.02 1.72 -20.27
CA PHE A 324 -19.41 0.64 -19.38
C PHE A 324 -20.49 -0.28 -19.97
N SER A 325 -21.03 0.05 -21.14
CA SER A 325 -22.11 -0.73 -21.77
C SER A 325 -21.60 -1.99 -22.47
N GLU A 326 -20.37 -1.93 -22.99
CA GLU A 326 -19.68 -3.04 -23.67
C GLU A 326 -18.75 -3.84 -22.73
N GLY A 327 -18.68 -3.43 -21.46
CA GLY A 327 -17.74 -3.95 -20.47
C GLY A 327 -17.99 -5.40 -20.06
N THR A 328 -16.93 -6.20 -20.02
CA THR A 328 -16.94 -7.48 -19.31
C THR A 328 -17.22 -7.26 -17.82
N LEU A 329 -17.90 -8.23 -17.19
CA LEU A 329 -18.18 -8.16 -15.75
C LEU A 329 -16.98 -8.74 -14.98
N ASP A 330 -16.31 -7.92 -14.18
CA ASP A 330 -15.36 -8.38 -13.17
C ASP A 330 -16.02 -8.39 -11.79
N ALA A 331 -16.26 -9.60 -11.28
CA ALA A 331 -16.91 -9.85 -10.00
C ALA A 331 -18.24 -9.08 -9.85
N GLY A 332 -19.03 -9.08 -10.93
CA GLY A 332 -20.35 -8.46 -11.00
C GLY A 332 -20.35 -6.93 -11.11
N GLN A 333 -19.22 -6.31 -11.46
CA GLN A 333 -19.15 -4.89 -11.85
C GLN A 333 -18.71 -4.77 -13.31
N PRO A 334 -19.37 -3.92 -14.12
CA PRO A 334 -18.92 -3.67 -15.48
C PRO A 334 -17.58 -2.94 -15.46
N LEU A 335 -16.65 -3.41 -16.28
CA LEU A 335 -15.41 -2.72 -16.57
C LEU A 335 -15.66 -1.67 -17.66
N GLY A 336 -15.17 -0.46 -17.45
CA GLY A 336 -15.21 0.58 -18.48
C GLY A 336 -14.12 0.33 -19.51
N VAL A 337 -14.49 0.16 -20.77
CA VAL A 337 -13.56 0.02 -21.89
C VAL A 337 -13.13 1.41 -22.35
N ILE A 338 -11.82 1.63 -22.44
CA ILE A 338 -11.20 2.88 -22.86
C ILE A 338 -10.28 2.57 -24.04
N GLU A 339 -10.61 3.10 -25.21
CA GLU A 339 -9.71 3.12 -26.36
C GLU A 339 -8.91 4.43 -26.36
N HIS A 340 -7.59 4.31 -26.28
CA HIS A 340 -6.71 5.47 -26.20
C HIS A 340 -6.36 5.94 -27.61
N SER A 341 -6.72 7.18 -27.95
CA SER A 341 -6.37 7.78 -29.25
C SER A 341 -4.86 7.92 -29.44
N GLU A 342 -4.15 8.17 -28.33
CA GLU A 342 -2.69 8.14 -28.24
C GLU A 342 -2.31 7.10 -27.18
N PRO A 343 -1.34 6.19 -27.44
CA PRO A 343 -1.00 5.17 -26.46
C PRO A 343 -0.55 5.79 -25.13
N VAL A 344 -1.00 5.21 -24.01
CA VAL A 344 -0.65 5.67 -22.67
C VAL A 344 0.55 4.91 -22.12
N SER A 345 1.23 5.50 -21.14
CA SER A 345 2.45 4.95 -20.56
C SER A 345 2.17 4.13 -19.29
N MET A 346 3.13 3.29 -18.88
CA MET A 346 3.04 2.58 -17.60
C MET A 346 3.00 3.56 -16.42
N GLN A 347 3.68 4.70 -16.53
CA GLN A 347 3.65 5.76 -15.52
C GLN A 347 2.22 6.32 -15.34
N ASP A 348 1.47 6.50 -16.43
CA ASP A 348 0.08 6.97 -16.36
C ASP A 348 -0.80 5.95 -15.63
N LEU A 349 -0.64 4.66 -15.94
CA LEU A 349 -1.36 3.58 -15.28
C LEU A 349 -1.03 3.46 -13.78
N LEU A 350 0.25 3.56 -13.41
CA LEU A 350 0.69 3.61 -12.00
C LEU A 350 0.09 4.82 -11.28
N HIS A 351 0.11 5.99 -11.93
CA HIS A 351 -0.44 7.22 -11.38
C HIS A 351 -1.94 7.11 -11.16
N MET A 352 -2.68 6.56 -12.13
CA MET A 352 -4.12 6.33 -12.06
C MET A 352 -4.50 5.44 -10.87
N HIS A 353 -3.87 4.27 -10.74
CA HIS A 353 -4.10 3.36 -9.61
C HIS A 353 -3.80 4.04 -8.27
N PHE A 354 -2.67 4.74 -8.18
CA PHE A 354 -2.25 5.37 -6.94
C PHE A 354 -3.13 6.58 -6.56
N LEU A 355 -3.55 7.40 -7.53
CA LEU A 355 -4.50 8.50 -7.30
C LEU A 355 -5.83 7.99 -6.76
N ALA A 356 -6.34 6.88 -7.28
CA ALA A 356 -7.57 6.26 -6.79
C ALA A 356 -7.43 5.90 -5.29
N VAL A 357 -6.30 5.29 -4.91
CA VAL A 357 -5.97 4.98 -3.51
C VAL A 357 -5.95 6.26 -2.67
N LEU A 358 -5.16 7.27 -3.07
CA LEU A 358 -4.99 8.53 -2.36
C LEU A 358 -6.31 9.27 -2.14
N ARG A 359 -7.16 9.31 -3.17
CA ARG A 359 -8.48 9.94 -3.14
C ARG A 359 -9.38 9.30 -2.09
N ILE A 360 -9.41 7.97 -2.03
CA ILE A 360 -10.24 7.22 -1.08
C ILE A 360 -9.72 7.37 0.35
N ILE A 361 -8.40 7.29 0.58
CA ILE A 361 -7.81 7.48 1.91
C ILE A 361 -7.72 8.96 2.32
N LYS A 362 -8.01 9.88 1.39
CA LYS A 362 -7.97 11.33 1.54
C LYS A 362 -6.60 11.84 1.97
N ARG A 363 -5.55 11.39 1.27
CA ARG A 363 -4.15 11.77 1.53
C ARG A 363 -3.48 12.29 0.27
N SER A 364 -2.37 12.98 0.49
CA SER A 364 -1.41 13.39 -0.54
C SER A 364 -0.02 12.87 -0.17
N TYR A 365 0.90 12.93 -1.13
CA TYR A 365 2.28 12.50 -0.94
C TYR A 365 3.26 13.67 -0.93
N THR A 366 4.48 13.43 -0.41
CA THR A 366 5.62 14.35 -0.50
C THR A 366 6.62 13.92 -1.55
N TYR A 367 6.89 12.62 -1.62
CA TYR A 367 7.96 12.03 -2.40
C TYR A 367 7.47 10.71 -2.98
N TRP A 368 7.89 10.40 -4.21
CA TRP A 368 7.63 9.12 -4.85
C TRP A 368 8.86 8.67 -5.63
N THR A 369 9.00 7.36 -5.79
CA THR A 369 10.00 6.72 -6.65
C THR A 369 9.40 5.47 -7.27
N SER A 370 9.74 5.18 -8.52
CA SER A 370 9.37 3.93 -9.20
C SER A 370 10.62 3.14 -9.55
N TYR A 371 10.68 1.91 -9.07
CA TYR A 371 11.82 1.02 -9.25
C TYR A 371 11.37 -0.24 -10.01
N PRO A 372 11.70 -0.35 -11.31
CA PRO A 372 11.34 -1.52 -12.08
C PRO A 372 12.25 -2.71 -11.77
N VAL A 373 11.66 -3.89 -11.70
CA VAL A 373 12.32 -5.18 -11.50
C VAL A 373 11.95 -6.08 -12.67
N ALA A 374 12.89 -6.31 -13.57
CA ALA A 374 12.70 -7.18 -14.73
C ALA A 374 13.13 -8.61 -14.39
N ILE A 375 12.27 -9.57 -14.65
CA ILE A 375 12.52 -11.00 -14.56
C ILE A 375 12.46 -11.55 -15.97
N VAL A 376 13.59 -11.97 -16.51
CA VAL A 376 13.73 -12.36 -17.91
C VAL A 376 14.25 -13.78 -18.05
N GLY A 377 13.70 -14.49 -19.04
CA GLY A 377 14.16 -15.83 -19.42
C GLY A 377 15.26 -15.75 -20.46
N SER A 378 16.35 -16.51 -20.29
CA SER A 378 17.39 -16.61 -21.30
C SER A 378 16.86 -17.16 -22.62
N SER A 379 17.27 -16.57 -23.74
CA SER A 379 17.04 -17.11 -25.09
C SER A 379 18.17 -18.07 -25.52
N HIS A 380 18.07 -18.62 -26.73
CA HIS A 380 19.10 -19.47 -27.35
C HIS A 380 20.33 -18.70 -27.88
N CYS A 381 20.45 -17.42 -27.54
CA CYS A 381 21.45 -16.51 -28.09
C CYS A 381 22.89 -16.88 -27.68
N CYS A 382 23.17 -17.04 -26.38
CA CYS A 382 24.49 -17.40 -25.83
C CYS A 382 24.38 -18.21 -24.53
N GLY A 383 25.47 -18.88 -24.15
CA GLY A 383 25.62 -19.40 -22.78
C GLY A 383 25.77 -18.28 -21.76
N PRO A 384 25.55 -18.54 -20.44
CA PRO A 384 25.51 -17.49 -19.42
C PRO A 384 26.82 -16.69 -19.29
N GLU A 385 27.97 -17.36 -19.26
CA GLU A 385 29.28 -16.69 -19.15
C GLU A 385 29.64 -15.90 -20.42
N GLU A 386 29.21 -16.37 -21.58
CA GLU A 386 29.43 -15.70 -22.86
C GLU A 386 28.51 -14.49 -22.99
N TRP A 387 27.25 -14.62 -22.60
CA TRP A 387 26.29 -13.52 -22.62
C TRP A 387 26.75 -12.35 -21.75
N GLN A 388 27.21 -12.63 -20.52
CA GLN A 388 27.72 -11.59 -19.62
C GLN A 388 28.96 -10.86 -20.15
N ARG A 389 29.79 -11.52 -20.97
CA ARG A 389 30.98 -10.92 -21.57
C ARG A 389 30.65 -10.15 -22.84
N THR A 390 29.84 -10.73 -23.72
CA THR A 390 29.51 -10.19 -25.04
C THR A 390 28.46 -9.07 -24.95
N HIS A 391 27.49 -9.17 -24.04
CA HIS A 391 26.37 -8.23 -23.87
C HIS A 391 26.49 -7.41 -22.58
N GLN A 392 27.72 -7.09 -22.18
CA GLN A 392 27.98 -6.31 -20.97
C GLN A 392 27.35 -4.91 -21.06
N GLU A 393 27.39 -4.27 -22.23
CA GLU A 393 26.77 -2.96 -22.46
C GLU A 393 25.25 -3.02 -22.38
N ASP A 394 24.63 -4.06 -22.92
CA ASP A 394 23.18 -4.27 -22.85
C ASP A 394 22.72 -4.46 -21.41
N LEU A 395 23.50 -5.22 -20.62
CA LEU A 395 23.25 -5.40 -19.19
C LEU A 395 23.33 -4.07 -18.43
N ILE A 396 24.35 -3.26 -18.70
CA ILE A 396 24.50 -1.93 -18.09
C ILE A 396 23.30 -1.05 -18.46
N ARG A 397 22.91 -1.02 -19.73
CA ARG A 397 21.76 -0.23 -20.22
C ARG A 397 20.48 -0.62 -19.50
N LEU A 398 20.24 -1.92 -19.34
CA LEU A 398 19.08 -2.43 -18.60
C LEU A 398 19.12 -1.99 -17.13
N THR A 399 20.27 -2.08 -16.43
CA THR A 399 20.33 -1.75 -14.99
C THR A 399 20.21 -0.25 -14.72
N ILE A 400 20.83 0.60 -15.55
CA ILE A 400 20.75 2.06 -15.42
C ILE A 400 19.49 2.65 -16.07
N ARG A 401 18.73 1.84 -16.82
CA ARG A 401 17.57 2.25 -17.63
C ARG A 401 17.89 3.32 -18.68
N SER A 402 19.01 3.19 -19.37
CA SER A 402 19.35 4.10 -20.46
C SER A 402 18.67 3.66 -21.75
N SER A 403 17.80 4.53 -22.29
CA SER A 403 17.23 4.39 -23.64
C SER A 403 18.13 4.97 -24.73
N HIS A 404 19.31 5.49 -24.36
CA HIS A 404 20.23 6.09 -25.32
C HIS A 404 21.02 5.01 -26.08
N ASP A 405 20.94 5.05 -27.41
CA ASP A 405 21.60 4.10 -28.31
C ASP A 405 23.13 4.33 -28.43
N GLY A 406 23.66 5.42 -27.85
CA GLY A 406 25.10 5.72 -27.85
C GLY A 406 25.94 4.78 -26.98
N GLU A 407 27.25 4.77 -27.20
CA GLU A 407 28.21 3.97 -26.43
C GLU A 407 28.10 4.28 -24.93
N VAL A 408 28.11 3.23 -24.12
CA VAL A 408 28.13 3.36 -22.66
C VAL A 408 29.47 3.99 -22.27
N ALA A 409 29.45 5.04 -21.46
CA ALA A 409 30.67 5.71 -21.05
C ALA A 409 31.65 4.74 -20.37
N GLU A 410 32.93 4.79 -20.74
CA GLU A 410 33.97 3.82 -20.31
C GLU A 410 34.12 3.68 -18.79
N HIS A 411 33.70 4.68 -18.01
CA HIS A 411 33.78 4.68 -16.55
C HIS A 411 32.64 3.93 -15.86
N ILE A 412 31.59 3.52 -16.59
CA ILE A 412 30.45 2.79 -16.04
C ILE A 412 30.83 1.31 -15.96
N LEU A 413 31.03 0.84 -14.73
CA LEU A 413 31.37 -0.55 -14.47
C LEU A 413 30.13 -1.46 -14.64
N PRO A 414 30.32 -2.70 -15.08
CA PRO A 414 29.24 -3.67 -15.14
C PRO A 414 28.67 -3.92 -13.74
N PRO A 415 27.34 -4.12 -13.62
CA PRO A 415 26.74 -4.45 -12.35
C PRO A 415 27.30 -5.76 -11.81
N LYS A 416 27.47 -5.82 -10.49
CA LYS A 416 27.88 -7.04 -9.81
C LYS A 416 26.70 -8.02 -9.76
N ASP A 417 26.94 -9.29 -10.07
CA ASP A 417 25.94 -10.35 -9.84
C ASP A 417 25.79 -10.61 -8.33
N LEU A 418 24.55 -10.53 -7.86
CA LEU A 418 24.15 -10.72 -6.48
C LEU A 418 23.61 -12.13 -6.21
N SER A 419 23.43 -12.95 -7.25
CA SER A 419 22.96 -14.32 -7.08
C SER A 419 24.04 -15.23 -6.48
N LEU A 420 23.64 -16.13 -5.60
CA LEU A 420 24.48 -17.24 -5.15
C LEU A 420 24.35 -18.49 -6.05
N SER A 421 23.34 -18.53 -6.91
CA SER A 421 23.04 -19.67 -7.77
C SER A 421 23.70 -19.52 -9.13
N ARG A 422 23.95 -20.65 -9.80
CA ARG A 422 24.37 -20.66 -11.22
C ARG A 422 23.19 -20.73 -12.19
N ASN A 423 21.97 -20.92 -11.67
CA ASN A 423 20.78 -21.06 -12.51
C ASN A 423 20.20 -19.71 -12.92
N HIS A 424 20.51 -18.66 -12.17
CA HIS A 424 20.08 -17.31 -12.44
C HIS A 424 21.17 -16.32 -12.03
N SER A 425 21.08 -15.09 -12.51
CA SER A 425 21.86 -13.95 -12.04
C SER A 425 20.91 -12.84 -11.62
N LEU A 426 21.30 -12.05 -10.64
CA LEU A 426 20.54 -10.88 -10.18
C LEU A 426 21.45 -9.67 -10.18
N PHE A 427 21.10 -8.68 -10.98
CA PHE A 427 21.81 -7.41 -11.06
C PHE A 427 20.88 -6.32 -10.54
N ALA A 428 21.31 -5.52 -9.56
CA ALA A 428 20.53 -4.42 -9.04
C ALA A 428 21.39 -3.16 -8.96
N GLN A 429 20.87 -2.04 -9.46
CA GLN A 429 21.49 -0.73 -9.36
C GLN A 429 20.46 0.34 -9.00
N LEU A 430 20.87 1.60 -8.84
CA LEU A 430 20.02 2.76 -8.60
C LEU A 430 18.77 2.83 -9.50
N GLY A 431 18.92 2.48 -10.79
CA GLY A 431 17.86 2.62 -11.79
C GLY A 431 16.83 1.49 -11.74
N SER A 432 17.26 0.25 -11.57
CA SER A 432 16.42 -0.94 -11.67
C SER A 432 17.14 -2.21 -11.19
N ALA A 433 16.38 -3.31 -11.12
CA ALA A 433 16.93 -4.65 -10.96
C ALA A 433 16.54 -5.58 -12.10
N ILE A 434 17.42 -6.52 -12.43
CA ILE A 434 17.24 -7.52 -13.47
C ILE A 434 17.59 -8.89 -12.91
N TYR A 435 16.61 -9.78 -12.91
CA TYR A 435 16.77 -11.20 -12.66
C TYR A 435 16.81 -11.93 -14.00
N LEU A 436 17.94 -12.55 -14.31
CA LEU A 436 18.19 -13.32 -15.53
C LEU A 436 18.16 -14.81 -15.21
N GLN A 437 17.14 -15.54 -15.68
CA GLN A 437 17.10 -16.99 -15.55
C GLN A 437 17.90 -17.65 -16.68
N TRP A 438 19.01 -18.33 -16.34
CA TRP A 438 19.88 -19.03 -17.30
C TRP A 438 19.47 -20.48 -17.55
N LYS A 439 18.93 -21.17 -16.53
CA LYS A 439 18.58 -22.59 -16.61
C LYS A 439 17.21 -22.86 -16.01
N GLY A 440 16.37 -23.57 -16.75
CA GLY A 440 14.99 -23.83 -16.35
C GLY A 440 14.06 -22.68 -16.73
N THR A 441 12.79 -22.77 -16.33
CA THR A 441 11.81 -21.72 -16.59
C THR A 441 12.03 -20.55 -15.64
N PRO A 442 11.90 -19.29 -16.11
CA PRO A 442 11.89 -18.15 -15.21
C PRO A 442 10.76 -18.32 -14.17
N PRO A 443 10.94 -17.80 -12.94
CA PRO A 443 9.86 -17.80 -11.96
C PRO A 443 8.67 -17.03 -12.53
N ARG A 444 7.44 -17.46 -12.21
CA ARG A 444 6.20 -16.84 -12.69
C ARG A 444 5.21 -16.66 -11.55
N GLY A 445 4.45 -15.57 -11.60
CA GLY A 445 3.35 -15.30 -10.68
C GLY A 445 3.82 -15.18 -9.22
N ILE A 446 3.45 -16.14 -8.38
CA ILE A 446 3.77 -16.09 -6.94
C ILE A 446 5.27 -16.29 -6.69
N ASP A 447 5.96 -17.07 -7.51
CA ASP A 447 7.38 -17.37 -7.30
C ASP A 447 8.30 -16.18 -7.57
N GLU A 448 7.87 -15.24 -8.43
CA GLU A 448 8.55 -13.96 -8.70
C GLU A 448 8.67 -13.11 -7.43
N LEU A 449 7.74 -13.28 -6.50
CA LEU A 449 7.70 -12.53 -5.24
C LEU A 449 8.87 -12.80 -4.32
N ASN A 450 9.54 -13.95 -4.46
CA ASN A 450 10.73 -14.22 -3.67
C ASN A 450 11.84 -13.19 -3.93
N THR A 451 11.91 -12.65 -5.14
CA THR A 451 12.85 -11.59 -5.53
C THR A 451 12.25 -10.21 -5.30
N VAL A 452 11.01 -9.98 -5.76
CA VAL A 452 10.36 -8.65 -5.71
C VAL A 452 10.18 -8.16 -4.27
N LEU A 453 9.74 -9.02 -3.35
CA LEU A 453 9.49 -8.63 -1.94
C LEU A 453 10.77 -8.16 -1.22
N VAL A 454 11.93 -8.72 -1.58
CA VAL A 454 13.23 -8.32 -1.01
C VAL A 454 13.58 -6.88 -1.44
N LEU A 455 13.32 -6.55 -2.71
CA LEU A 455 13.52 -5.20 -3.24
C LEU A 455 12.47 -4.22 -2.72
N GLU A 456 11.20 -4.63 -2.58
CA GLU A 456 10.16 -3.85 -1.91
C GLU A 456 10.58 -3.44 -0.49
N TYR A 457 11.13 -4.38 0.28
CA TYR A 457 11.64 -4.11 1.63
C TYR A 457 12.76 -3.07 1.63
N ALA A 458 13.70 -3.17 0.69
CA ALA A 458 14.78 -2.19 0.56
C ALA A 458 14.22 -0.79 0.25
N LEU A 459 13.32 -0.68 -0.73
CA LEU A 459 12.69 0.58 -1.13
C LEU A 459 11.84 1.18 0.01
N LEU A 460 11.14 0.35 0.76
CA LEU A 460 10.36 0.76 1.93
C LEU A 460 11.26 1.40 3.00
N ALA A 461 12.37 0.75 3.33
CA ALA A 461 13.33 1.27 4.31
C ALA A 461 14.01 2.57 3.82
N TYR A 462 14.37 2.64 2.55
CA TYR A 462 14.94 3.82 1.91
C TYR A 462 13.99 5.03 1.97
N VAL A 463 12.74 4.89 1.55
CA VAL A 463 11.78 6.01 1.58
C VAL A 463 11.45 6.43 3.01
N ARG A 464 11.40 5.49 3.96
CA ARG A 464 11.26 5.81 5.39
C ARG A 464 12.45 6.61 5.93
N LEU A 465 13.67 6.30 5.49
CA LEU A 465 14.86 7.06 5.86
C LEU A 465 14.83 8.47 5.29
N HIS A 466 14.48 8.64 4.02
CA HIS A 466 14.33 9.97 3.43
C HIS A 466 13.25 10.82 4.11
N ALA A 467 12.10 10.22 4.42
CA ALA A 467 11.06 10.92 5.18
C ALA A 467 11.57 11.35 6.56
N LEU A 468 12.36 10.52 7.23
CA LEU A 468 12.98 10.86 8.51
C LEU A 468 14.07 11.93 8.38
N GLU A 469 14.87 11.90 7.31
CA GLU A 469 15.86 12.93 7.00
C GLU A 469 15.20 14.29 6.80
N GLU A 470 14.15 14.35 5.98
CA GLU A 470 13.35 15.57 5.79
C GLU A 470 12.76 16.06 7.12
N ASP A 471 12.26 15.15 7.94
CA ASP A 471 11.72 15.49 9.26
C ASP A 471 12.79 16.00 10.22
N VAL A 472 13.97 15.39 10.28
CA VAL A 472 15.06 15.75 11.20
C VAL A 472 15.75 17.05 10.78
N SER A 473 15.92 17.27 9.47
CA SER A 473 16.50 18.52 8.93
C SER A 473 15.73 19.77 9.39
N ARG A 474 14.40 19.64 9.57
CA ARG A 474 13.56 20.66 10.21
C ARG A 474 13.86 20.68 11.71
N MET A 475 14.82 21.51 12.14
CA MET A 475 15.20 21.66 13.56
C MET A 475 13.99 21.98 14.45
N VAL A 476 13.70 21.12 15.43
CA VAL A 476 12.59 21.30 16.37
C VAL A 476 13.09 21.37 17.80
N ALA A 477 12.73 22.45 18.51
CA ALA A 477 13.20 22.75 19.86
C ALA A 477 12.45 22.04 21.01
N GLY A 478 11.59 21.06 20.71
CA GLY A 478 10.72 20.41 21.69
C GLY A 478 11.20 19.02 22.11
N GLU A 479 11.32 18.79 23.42
CA GLU A 479 11.78 17.51 24.00
C GLU A 479 10.94 16.30 23.56
N ARG A 480 9.61 16.43 23.60
CA ARG A 480 8.70 15.33 23.20
C ARG A 480 8.89 14.93 21.74
N ARG A 481 9.00 15.92 20.85
CA ARG A 481 9.22 15.73 19.41
C ARG A 481 10.61 15.17 19.13
N LEU A 482 11.64 15.67 19.81
CA LEU A 482 13.00 15.15 19.71
C LEU A 482 13.06 13.68 20.16
N ARG A 483 12.48 13.34 21.31
CA ARG A 483 12.38 11.94 21.78
C ARG A 483 11.64 11.04 20.78
N ALA A 484 10.55 11.52 20.20
CA ALA A 484 9.82 10.77 19.18
C ALA A 484 10.71 10.49 17.96
N ARG A 485 11.42 11.50 17.44
CA ARG A 485 12.37 11.32 16.32
C ARG A 485 13.50 10.35 16.65
N TYR A 486 14.07 10.44 17.86
CA TYR A 486 15.09 9.48 18.32
C TYR A 486 14.55 8.05 18.37
N ARG A 487 13.34 7.83 18.88
CA ARG A 487 12.72 6.50 18.89
C ARG A 487 12.52 5.97 17.47
N THR A 488 12.01 6.79 16.56
CA THR A 488 11.84 6.43 15.14
C THR A 488 13.18 6.10 14.49
N ALA A 489 14.20 6.92 14.71
CA ALA A 489 15.55 6.70 14.18
C ALA A 489 16.18 5.42 14.72
N VAL A 490 16.09 5.16 16.03
CA VAL A 490 16.62 3.93 16.64
C VAL A 490 15.95 2.70 16.06
N ARG A 491 14.61 2.72 15.91
CA ARG A 491 13.86 1.62 15.31
C ARG A 491 14.30 1.39 13.86
N LEU A 492 14.29 2.44 13.03
CA LEU A 492 14.69 2.34 11.63
C LEU A 492 16.15 1.89 11.46
N PHE A 493 17.08 2.41 12.25
CA PHE A 493 18.49 1.98 12.21
C PHE A 493 18.70 0.56 12.71
N SER A 494 17.81 0.06 13.57
CA SER A 494 17.83 -1.35 13.97
C SER A 494 17.34 -2.25 12.85
N GLU A 495 16.34 -1.82 12.08
CA GLU A 495 15.83 -2.51 10.88
C GLU A 495 16.89 -2.55 9.76
N LEU A 496 17.69 -1.48 9.58
CA LEU A 496 18.82 -1.45 8.63
C LEU A 496 19.88 -2.52 8.90
N ARG A 497 19.90 -3.13 10.09
CA ARG A 497 20.77 -4.29 10.39
C ARG A 497 20.22 -5.59 9.81
N GLN A 498 19.07 -5.55 9.15
CA GLN A 498 18.47 -6.66 8.41
C GLN A 498 18.25 -7.91 9.27
N ARG A 499 17.95 -7.72 10.56
CA ARG A 499 17.66 -8.83 11.48
C ARG A 499 16.43 -9.62 11.05
N ASP A 500 15.52 -8.94 10.35
CA ASP A 500 14.27 -9.52 9.89
C ASP A 500 14.45 -10.37 8.63
N LEU A 501 15.53 -10.20 7.85
CA LEU A 501 15.78 -11.05 6.69
C LEU A 501 16.34 -12.41 7.14
N ARG A 502 15.72 -13.52 6.69
CA ARG A 502 16.13 -14.88 7.05
C ARG A 502 17.25 -15.43 6.18
N SER A 503 17.22 -15.15 4.88
CA SER A 503 18.26 -15.65 3.96
C SER A 503 19.46 -14.71 3.92
N GLY A 504 20.67 -15.30 3.79
CA GLY A 504 21.91 -14.52 3.60
C GLY A 504 21.89 -13.75 2.28
N GLU A 505 21.42 -14.39 1.21
CA GLU A 505 21.30 -13.78 -0.13
C GLU A 505 20.41 -12.53 -0.11
N ALA A 506 19.24 -12.58 0.54
CA ALA A 506 18.37 -11.41 0.64
C ALA A 506 19.04 -10.26 1.41
N ARG A 507 19.84 -10.56 2.44
CA ARG A 507 20.62 -9.54 3.17
C ARG A 507 21.66 -8.88 2.28
N ASP A 508 22.36 -9.67 1.48
CA ASP A 508 23.40 -9.17 0.57
C ASP A 508 22.79 -8.33 -0.56
N ILE A 509 21.63 -8.74 -1.11
CA ILE A 509 20.86 -7.96 -2.08
C ILE A 509 20.44 -6.63 -1.47
N VAL A 510 19.78 -6.64 -0.31
CA VAL A 510 19.30 -5.41 0.35
C VAL A 510 20.47 -4.50 0.74
N ARG A 511 21.61 -5.05 1.18
CA ARG A 511 22.79 -4.26 1.51
C ARG A 511 23.35 -3.58 0.27
N HIS A 512 23.47 -4.32 -0.83
CA HIS A 512 23.93 -3.75 -2.10
C HIS A 512 23.02 -2.62 -2.57
N VAL A 513 21.70 -2.85 -2.57
CA VAL A 513 20.72 -1.82 -2.94
C VAL A 513 20.78 -0.62 -1.99
N PHE A 514 20.96 -0.83 -0.69
CA PHE A 514 21.15 0.28 0.27
C PHE A 514 22.40 1.12 -0.02
N ASP A 515 23.51 0.47 -0.31
CA ASP A 515 24.76 1.16 -0.65
C ASP A 515 24.59 1.96 -1.95
N ASP A 516 23.93 1.39 -2.96
CA ASP A 516 23.69 2.04 -4.26
C ASP A 516 22.70 3.21 -4.17
N LEU A 517 21.68 3.10 -3.31
CA LEU A 517 20.71 4.17 -3.02
C LEU A 517 21.26 5.27 -2.09
N GLY A 518 22.50 5.15 -1.58
CA GLY A 518 23.10 6.13 -0.66
C GLY A 518 22.50 6.14 0.76
N VAL A 519 21.96 5.00 1.21
CA VAL A 519 21.43 4.85 2.57
C VAL A 519 22.47 5.15 3.67
N PRO A 520 23.75 4.74 3.55
CA PRO A 520 24.77 5.09 4.53
C PRO A 520 24.94 6.60 4.74
N GLU A 521 24.87 7.38 3.66
CA GLU A 521 24.99 8.85 3.67
C GLU A 521 23.77 9.47 4.37
N ILE A 522 22.56 9.07 3.97
CA ILE A 522 21.30 9.54 4.60
C ILE A 522 21.33 9.26 6.11
N ARG A 523 21.77 8.06 6.50
CA ARG A 523 21.91 7.69 7.91
C ARG A 523 22.88 8.62 8.65
N ARG A 524 24.06 8.89 8.10
CA ARG A 524 25.05 9.82 8.70
C ARG A 524 24.47 11.23 8.84
N THR A 525 23.71 11.70 7.85
CA THR A 525 23.03 13.00 7.90
C THR A 525 22.03 13.05 9.07
N ILE A 526 21.20 12.02 9.22
CA ILE A 526 20.24 11.91 10.33
C ILE A 526 20.95 11.86 11.69
N GLU A 527 21.98 11.03 11.84
CA GLU A 527 22.76 10.93 13.08
C GLU A 527 23.38 12.28 13.46
N THR A 528 23.98 12.97 12.49
CA THR A 528 24.56 14.30 12.67
C THR A 528 23.49 15.31 13.09
N ALA A 529 22.38 15.38 12.37
CA ALA A 529 21.31 16.33 12.66
C ALA A 529 20.61 16.08 14.00
N LEU A 530 20.45 14.81 14.41
CA LEU A 530 19.96 14.44 15.75
C LEU A 530 20.96 14.83 16.85
N SER A 531 22.26 14.64 16.63
CA SER A 531 23.31 15.03 17.59
C SER A 531 23.37 16.55 17.80
N LEU A 532 23.26 17.32 16.70
CA LEU A 532 23.18 18.78 16.73
C LEU A 532 21.90 19.25 17.43
N SER A 533 20.77 18.60 17.15
CA SER A 533 19.49 18.90 17.80
C SER A 533 19.52 18.62 19.31
N ALA A 534 20.19 17.52 19.73
CA ALA A 534 20.38 17.19 21.13
C ALA A 534 21.31 18.20 21.84
N SER A 535 22.39 18.62 21.19
CA SER A 535 23.32 19.63 21.71
C SER A 535 22.66 21.01 21.86
N ALA A 536 21.83 21.39 20.87
CA ALA A 536 21.04 22.61 20.94
C ALA A 536 19.99 22.54 22.06
N TYR A 537 19.33 21.39 22.24
CA TYR A 537 18.38 21.19 23.32
C TYR A 537 19.05 21.20 24.70
N SER A 538 20.21 20.54 24.87
CA SER A 538 20.95 20.51 26.14
C SER A 538 21.46 21.90 26.52
N THR A 539 21.90 22.69 25.54
CA THR A 539 22.29 24.10 25.77
C THR A 539 21.10 24.93 26.25
N ARG A 540 19.93 24.76 25.63
CA ARG A 540 18.70 25.47 26.05
C ARG A 540 18.17 24.99 27.40
N SER A 541 18.25 23.69 27.71
CA SER A 541 17.84 23.16 29.01
C SER A 541 18.79 23.61 30.11
N ALA A 542 20.10 23.64 29.84
CA ALA A 542 21.12 24.21 30.72
C ALA A 542 20.90 25.71 30.96
N GLU A 543 20.54 26.49 29.94
CA GLU A 543 20.20 27.90 30.12
C GLU A 543 18.98 28.08 31.04
N ARG A 544 17.93 27.28 30.85
CA ARG A 544 16.74 27.31 31.74
C ARG A 544 17.09 26.86 33.16
N ALA A 545 17.89 25.81 33.31
CA ALA A 545 18.35 25.31 34.59
C ALA A 545 19.22 26.35 35.31
N ALA A 546 20.13 27.01 34.59
CA ALA A 546 20.97 28.09 35.12
C ALA A 546 20.11 29.28 35.57
N ARG A 547 19.06 29.66 34.82
CA ARG A 547 18.12 30.70 35.26
C ARG A 547 17.38 30.32 36.54
N ARG A 548 16.94 29.06 36.66
CA ARG A 548 16.28 28.56 37.88
C ARG A 548 17.25 28.50 39.06
N ALA A 549 18.44 27.93 38.84
CA ALA A 549 19.50 27.87 39.83
C ALA A 549 19.88 29.27 40.31
N TRP A 550 20.00 30.23 39.38
CA TRP A 550 20.26 31.62 39.71
C TRP A 550 19.18 32.22 40.61
N TRP A 551 17.90 32.02 40.30
CA TRP A 551 16.79 32.45 41.16
C TRP A 551 16.83 31.80 42.55
N ILE A 552 17.12 30.50 42.62
CA ILE A 552 17.25 29.79 43.89
C ILE A 552 18.43 30.34 44.69
N THR A 553 19.59 30.56 44.06
CA THR A 553 20.75 31.16 44.73
C THR A 553 20.46 32.58 45.21
N LEU A 554 19.72 33.38 44.45
CA LEU A 554 19.34 34.73 44.87
C LEU A 554 18.46 34.68 46.13
N ILE A 555 17.45 33.80 46.16
CA ILE A 555 16.59 33.61 47.33
C ILE A 555 17.41 33.10 48.53
N ALA A 556 18.28 32.11 48.33
CA ALA A 556 19.14 31.56 49.37
C ALA A 556 20.10 32.62 49.94
N THR A 557 20.69 33.46 49.09
CA THR A 557 21.54 34.58 49.52
C THR A 557 20.76 35.60 50.32
N LEU A 558 19.53 35.94 49.91
CA LEU A 558 18.66 36.85 50.69
C LEU A 558 18.33 36.27 52.06
N ILE A 559 18.00 34.98 52.15
CA ILE A 559 17.74 34.30 53.43
C ILE A 559 19.01 34.28 54.30
N GLY A 560 20.17 33.92 53.72
CA GLY A 560 21.45 33.91 54.44
C GLY A 560 21.84 35.29 54.98
N LEU A 561 21.54 36.35 54.22
CA LEU A 561 21.76 37.73 54.62
C LEU A 561 20.88 38.13 55.82
N VAL A 562 19.65 37.64 55.88
CA VAL A 562 18.75 37.80 57.04
C VAL A 562 19.24 36.98 58.24
N VAL A 563 19.69 35.75 58.04
CA VAL A 563 20.22 34.90 59.11
C VAL A 563 21.54 35.44 59.68
N ALA A 564 22.32 36.19 58.90
CA ALA A 564 23.56 36.84 59.34
C ALA A 564 23.33 38.09 60.21
N LEU A 565 22.09 38.60 60.35
CA LEU A 565 21.78 39.79 61.15
C LEU A 565 22.26 39.71 62.61
N PRO A 566 21.96 38.65 63.38
CA PRO A 566 22.37 38.56 64.78
C PRO A 566 23.90 38.58 64.98
N PRO A 567 24.71 37.72 64.32
CA PRO A 567 26.16 37.76 64.51
C PRO A 567 26.80 39.05 63.98
N LEU A 568 26.21 39.69 62.95
CA LEU A 568 26.67 41.01 62.49
C LEU A 568 26.42 42.09 63.54
N ARG A 569 25.28 42.04 64.23
CA ARG A 569 24.98 42.91 65.37
C ARG A 569 25.97 42.68 66.51
N ASP A 570 26.27 41.43 66.83
CA ASP A 570 27.22 41.08 67.89
C ASP A 570 28.64 41.56 67.55
N LEU A 571 29.07 41.38 66.29
CA LEU A 571 30.34 41.88 65.79
C LEU A 571 30.43 43.41 65.83
N LEU A 572 29.42 44.13 65.36
CA LEU A 572 29.39 45.59 65.39
C LEU A 572 29.36 46.13 66.82
N ALA A 573 28.69 45.43 67.75
CA ALA A 573 28.70 45.78 69.17
C ALA A 573 30.07 45.53 69.84
N SER A 574 30.89 44.63 69.30
CA SER A 574 32.23 44.31 69.81
C SER A 574 33.33 45.26 69.33
N VAL A 575 33.03 46.21 68.44
CA VAL A 575 34.00 47.19 67.93
C VAL A 575 34.32 48.22 69.03
N PRO A 576 35.59 48.33 69.47
CA PRO A 576 35.96 49.27 70.55
C PRO A 576 35.87 50.74 70.09
N ALA A 577 35.55 51.62 71.05
CA ALA A 577 35.52 53.07 70.85
C ALA A 577 36.92 53.66 70.60
N VAL A 578 37.00 54.75 69.83
CA VAL A 578 38.24 55.30 69.24
C VAL A 578 39.25 55.80 70.28
N GLU A 579 40.52 55.42 70.13
CA GLU A 579 41.67 56.16 70.64
C GLU A 579 42.26 57.08 69.54
N PRO A 580 42.66 58.32 69.87
CA PRO A 580 43.14 59.29 68.88
C PRO A 580 44.49 58.87 68.28
N GLY A 581 44.51 58.62 66.96
CA GLY A 581 45.72 58.30 66.19
C GLY A 581 45.68 56.97 65.41
N GLU A 582 44.61 56.19 65.53
CA GLU A 582 44.54 54.85 64.97
C GLU A 582 43.89 54.75 63.56
N ALA A 583 44.25 53.69 62.83
CA ALA A 583 44.26 53.62 61.36
C ALA A 583 42.90 53.80 60.62
N TRP A 584 42.99 54.45 59.45
CA TRP A 584 41.97 54.69 58.42
C TRP A 584 41.04 53.52 58.02
N PRO A 585 41.47 52.24 57.92
CA PRO A 585 40.64 51.22 57.28
C PRO A 585 39.43 50.74 58.11
N LEU A 586 39.37 51.01 59.42
CA LEU A 586 38.25 50.61 60.29
C LEU A 586 37.17 51.70 60.44
N ALA A 587 37.39 52.90 59.90
CA ALA A 587 36.47 54.03 59.98
C ALA A 587 35.01 53.71 59.53
N PRO A 588 34.76 53.01 58.41
CA PRO A 588 33.38 52.71 58.00
C PRO A 588 32.67 51.70 58.91
N LEU A 589 33.39 50.73 59.49
CA LEU A 589 32.83 49.77 60.45
C LEU A 589 32.48 50.44 61.79
N ARG A 590 33.31 51.39 62.23
CA ARG A 590 33.05 52.21 63.42
C ARG A 590 31.84 53.13 63.23
N TRP A 591 31.75 53.81 62.08
CA TRP A 591 30.57 54.63 61.73
C TRP A 591 29.27 53.81 61.73
N LEU A 592 29.31 52.57 61.23
CA LEU A 592 28.15 51.66 61.27
C LEU A 592 27.81 51.22 62.70
N ALA A 593 28.80 50.95 63.56
CA ALA A 593 28.59 50.59 64.96
C ALA A 593 27.95 51.75 65.77
N GLU A 594 28.34 53.00 65.49
CA GLU A 594 27.79 54.20 66.14
C GLU A 594 26.29 54.43 65.88
N GLN A 595 25.74 53.87 64.79
CA GLN A 595 24.30 53.96 64.46
C GLN A 595 23.42 53.01 65.30
N GLY A 596 24.01 52.22 66.21
CA GLY A 596 23.30 51.37 67.16
C GLY A 596 22.40 50.34 66.48
N PHE A 597 21.08 50.40 66.74
CA PHE A 597 20.09 49.49 66.17
C PHE A 597 20.07 49.49 64.63
N TRP A 598 20.33 50.65 64.01
CA TRP A 598 20.32 50.80 62.56
C TRP A 598 21.63 50.36 61.89
N GLY A 599 22.72 50.23 62.66
CA GLY A 599 24.05 49.87 62.15
C GLY A 599 24.09 48.58 61.32
N PRO A 600 23.59 47.45 61.83
CA PRO A 600 23.53 46.20 61.08
C PRO A 600 22.68 46.31 59.81
N TRP A 601 21.56 47.04 59.86
CA TRP A 601 20.69 47.25 58.71
C TRP A 601 21.37 48.11 57.63
N LEU A 602 22.11 49.15 58.02
CA LEU A 602 22.90 49.98 57.10
C LEU A 602 24.08 49.21 56.49
N ALA A 603 24.72 48.34 57.28
CA ALA A 603 25.78 47.46 56.79
C ALA A 603 25.25 46.46 55.74
N LEU A 604 24.08 45.88 56.01
CA LEU A 604 23.38 45.00 55.07
C LEU A 604 22.89 45.74 53.83
N ALA A 605 22.35 46.94 53.99
CA ALA A 605 21.96 47.80 52.86
C ALA A 605 23.17 48.18 52.00
N GLY A 606 24.31 48.51 52.60
CA GLY A 606 25.56 48.78 51.90
C GLY A 606 26.09 47.56 51.15
N LEU A 607 26.06 46.38 51.78
CA LEU A 607 26.45 45.12 51.13
C LEU A 607 25.50 44.77 49.98
N LEU A 608 24.20 44.97 50.16
CA LEU A 608 23.18 44.78 49.13
C LEU A 608 23.37 45.75 47.96
N VAL A 609 23.68 47.02 48.23
CA VAL A 609 24.02 48.01 47.20
C VAL A 609 25.30 47.63 46.48
N ALA A 610 26.33 47.14 47.18
CA ALA A 610 27.58 46.68 46.55
C ALA A 610 27.33 45.45 45.64
N VAL A 611 26.51 44.49 46.09
CA VAL A 611 26.11 43.34 45.28
C VAL A 611 25.28 43.77 44.06
N LEU A 612 24.33 44.69 44.24
CA LEU A 612 23.56 45.28 43.14
C LEU A 612 24.44 46.07 42.17
N ALA A 613 25.42 46.82 42.68
CA ALA A 613 26.36 47.58 41.86
C ALA A 613 27.24 46.64 41.04
N LEU A 614 27.80 45.60 41.63
CA LEU A 614 28.53 44.54 40.92
C LEU A 614 27.65 43.83 39.89
N TRP A 615 26.37 43.63 40.20
CA TRP A 615 25.39 43.03 39.29
C TRP A 615 25.09 43.93 38.09
N VAL A 616 24.81 45.21 38.32
CA VAL A 616 24.59 46.21 37.26
C VAL A 616 25.87 46.38 36.44
N LEU A 617 27.05 46.41 37.07
CA LEU A 617 28.33 46.46 36.36
C LEU A 617 28.50 45.23 35.47
N GLY A 618 28.22 44.02 35.99
CA GLY A 618 28.27 42.77 35.24
C GLY A 618 27.22 42.70 34.12
N TRP A 619 26.04 43.28 34.32
CA TRP A 619 25.01 43.41 33.30
C TRP A 619 25.43 44.38 32.19
N CYS A 620 25.92 45.56 32.56
CA CYS A 620 26.48 46.56 31.65
C CYS A 620 27.68 46.01 30.89
N TRP A 621 28.54 45.23 31.55
CA TRP A 621 29.68 44.54 30.94
C TRP A 621 29.21 43.46 29.96
N ARG A 622 28.21 42.64 30.31
CA ARG A 622 27.57 41.68 29.39
C ARG A 622 26.90 42.37 28.20
N TRP A 623 26.24 43.51 28.41
CA TRP A 623 25.66 44.32 27.35
C TRP A 623 26.73 44.89 26.42
N ARG A 624 27.87 45.34 26.98
CA ARG A 624 29.02 45.84 26.22
C ARG A 624 29.70 44.72 25.41
N ILE A 625 29.88 43.53 25.99
CA ILE A 625 30.40 42.34 25.27
C ILE A 625 29.43 41.89 24.17
N ARG A 626 28.12 41.93 24.40
CA ARG A 626 27.12 41.60 23.36
C ARG A 626 27.03 42.63 22.23
N ARG A 627 27.49 43.87 22.46
CA ARG A 627 27.57 44.95 21.45
C ARG A 627 28.93 45.07 20.79
N LEU A 628 29.96 44.36 21.25
CA LEU A 628 31.11 44.13 20.40
C LEU A 628 30.59 43.35 19.21
N PRO A 629 30.73 43.86 17.97
CA PRO A 629 30.41 43.06 16.81
C PRO A 629 31.28 41.82 16.95
N SER A 630 30.66 40.68 17.26
CA SER A 630 31.31 39.41 17.00
C SER A 630 31.78 39.55 15.55
N PHE A 631 33.09 39.49 15.31
CA PHE A 631 33.62 39.17 14.00
C PHE A 631 32.90 37.87 13.60
N ARG A 632 31.75 38.01 12.93
CA ARG A 632 31.01 36.91 12.37
C ARG A 632 31.87 36.45 11.21
N ARG A 633 32.84 35.59 11.51
CA ARG A 633 33.15 34.44 10.66
C ARG A 633 31.95 33.49 10.72
N GLY A 634 30.80 34.00 10.30
CA GLY A 634 29.71 33.19 9.79
C GLY A 634 29.68 33.56 8.33
N TYR A 635 30.22 32.69 7.48
CA TYR A 635 29.89 32.70 6.07
C TYR A 635 28.37 32.80 6.00
N LYS A 636 27.87 33.95 5.54
CA LYS A 636 26.48 34.10 5.17
C LYS A 636 26.35 33.23 3.93
N TRP A 637 25.85 32.01 4.10
CA TRP A 637 25.50 31.18 2.96
C TRP A 637 24.61 32.03 2.06
N PRO A 638 24.97 32.22 0.78
CA PRO A 638 24.15 33.00 -0.14
C PRO A 638 22.76 32.37 -0.13
N THR A 639 21.77 33.14 0.34
CA THR A 639 20.37 32.71 0.37
C THR A 639 19.72 32.81 -1.00
N GLU A 640 20.46 33.32 -1.99
CA GLU A 640 20.07 33.43 -3.38
C GLU A 640 21.20 32.79 -4.20
N PHE A 641 20.99 31.54 -4.60
CA PHE A 641 21.70 30.96 -5.73
C PHE A 641 20.87 31.33 -6.95
N THR A 642 21.31 32.33 -7.71
CA THR A 642 20.75 32.58 -9.04
C THR A 642 21.35 31.54 -9.97
N PHE A 643 20.56 30.53 -10.33
CA PHE A 643 20.92 29.63 -11.41
C PHE A 643 20.81 30.42 -12.72
N THR A 644 21.93 30.62 -13.40
CA THR A 644 22.01 31.41 -14.65
C THR A 644 21.48 30.69 -15.88
N ASP A 645 20.76 29.57 -15.72
CA ASP A 645 20.13 28.89 -16.85
C ASP A 645 18.68 28.52 -16.53
N ASP A 646 17.76 29.40 -16.93
CA ASP A 646 16.30 29.20 -16.87
C ASP A 646 15.78 28.30 -18.01
N ARG A 647 16.66 27.50 -18.60
CA ARG A 647 16.33 26.50 -19.59
C ARG A 647 16.90 25.18 -19.10
N PHE A 648 16.05 24.17 -19.02
CA PHE A 648 16.34 22.77 -18.65
C PHE A 648 16.11 22.41 -17.16
N SER A 649 14.99 21.70 -16.97
CA SER A 649 14.59 21.05 -15.73
C SER A 649 15.65 20.01 -15.27
N PRO A 650 16.03 19.98 -13.99
CA PRO A 650 17.13 19.16 -13.46
C PRO A 650 16.81 17.66 -13.32
N ALA A 651 15.71 17.17 -13.88
CA ALA A 651 15.27 15.78 -13.69
C ALA A 651 15.94 14.76 -14.65
N ALA A 652 16.75 15.18 -15.63
CA ALA A 652 17.21 14.29 -16.71
C ALA A 652 18.73 14.23 -16.94
N GLY A 653 19.55 15.00 -16.22
CA GLY A 653 21.00 14.99 -16.37
C GLY A 653 21.67 14.35 -15.16
N GLY A 654 22.48 13.31 -15.37
CA GLY A 654 23.38 12.76 -14.35
C GLY A 654 24.35 13.82 -13.77
N PRO A 655 25.25 13.45 -12.85
CA PRO A 655 26.03 14.40 -12.06
C PRO A 655 27.02 15.18 -12.94
N GLN A 656 26.60 16.34 -13.45
CA GLN A 656 27.51 17.31 -14.02
C GLN A 656 27.96 18.27 -12.93
N ARG A 657 29.27 18.54 -12.90
CA ARG A 657 29.88 19.60 -12.10
C ARG A 657 29.28 20.93 -12.54
N THR A 658 28.34 21.45 -11.76
CA THR A 658 27.95 22.85 -11.84
C THR A 658 29.12 23.68 -11.33
N GLU A 659 29.76 24.43 -12.23
CA GLU A 659 30.69 25.49 -11.82
C GLU A 659 29.88 26.59 -11.16
N ILE A 660 30.04 26.69 -9.84
CA ILE A 660 29.45 27.74 -9.04
C ILE A 660 30.40 28.93 -9.14
N GLU A 661 30.10 29.87 -10.04
CA GLU A 661 30.71 31.20 -9.94
C GLU A 661 30.04 31.96 -8.80
N ALA A 662 30.81 32.21 -7.75
CA ALA A 662 30.45 33.14 -6.71
C ALA A 662 31.06 34.50 -7.08
N GLU A 663 30.22 35.49 -7.41
CA GLU A 663 30.67 36.88 -7.39
C GLU A 663 31.03 37.25 -5.94
N LEU A 664 32.30 37.62 -5.74
CA LEU A 664 32.90 37.96 -4.44
C LEU A 664 32.62 39.41 -4.03
#